data_AF-W2QVP4-F1
#
_entry.id   AF-W2QVP4-F1
#
_cell.length_a   1.000
_cell.length_b   1.000
_cell.length_c   1.000
_cell.angle_alpha   90.00
_cell.angle_beta   90.00
_cell.angle_gamma   90.00
#
_symmetry.space_group_name_H-M   'P 1'
#
loop_
_entity.id
_entity.type
_entity.pdbx_description
1 polymer ?
#
loop_
_entity_poly.entity_id
_entity_poly.type
_entity_poly.pdbx_seq_one_letter_code
_entity_poly.pdbx_strand_id
1 'polypeptide(L)'
;MSSTSSSDDHSGLHRVNTCTQQGLSPKLEGSRPPAVVGDENAGSNIPQAKTLPSRKKQVPSPRPTSRQIAIALYHWVTCIFISVLIFSQFLGLFWNTVTSEGGALYGSYPVAGGMSEIAGDNDKVVTDRVLACVLEGPYYKPVLLNDVLGTSGASVVPETTPPQVDGYRVVRRHGATLSDDAYATYMDTCALVSTTLDMILDTCDNDLGYSVTRDGLRIVVNGEKTYGGTSDTVYLIKNALPVLVMPFWDNASIARYAVPGTDGSACMFRLTGKYVDSTLTDGFPAMLAVNRSVRESLTQRWLEAPHGKWRHGWLHVGNGDESETPYFSDVISSDPGSIDGLTRREFNTLTKQELDCVINRKECLTSSESLSWGDKMSTEEQELTMTSITIASPQHFGFFLFTSTFERTVRVMYDWETLIANVSLGMLLVRWVVAMAALHRGFLLGRSEWFIGGLGCVAGSRSFNMLPIVLLPHLKVTIASFWTAGCYFDGEQIALSESWFTMYPGLVEFCLVYYSLLNVFAKITRRRITDMFFTPTLALLCLLHRIRVPLASSSALSSVDGRVATKVHSAEMEDLQLVDFFISDVGPRMNANLTLLMTIKLVLVGLNLLPLVFAPYIPPVKQPDTELKGVERALAIRASNVGGLGCSPVYIYGDEKGKRTKIALNSYELVRLGYVVFGGQFLLTFDAWDVIMNTAPLNQRHHLWNYRVIVFPLREKDGYAAVGDRPIVCRLDDTRLESIPFWDIAAQPVKC
;
A
#
# COMPACT_ATOMS: atom_id res chain seq x y z
N MET A 1 -38.27 33.97 -0.88
CA MET A 1 -38.37 35.09 0.07
C MET A 1 -37.06 35.87 0.01
N SER A 2 -37.16 37.16 -0.37
CA SER A 2 -36.23 38.31 -0.22
C SER A 2 -34.71 38.06 -0.18
N SER A 3 -33.85 38.46 -1.13
CA SER A 3 -33.60 39.71 -1.90
C SER A 3 -33.07 40.91 -1.10
N THR A 4 -31.82 41.32 -1.39
CA THR A 4 -31.24 42.69 -1.66
C THR A 4 -29.70 42.55 -1.73
N SER A 5 -28.98 42.69 -2.87
CA SER A 5 -28.60 43.92 -3.65
C SER A 5 -27.61 44.83 -2.89
N SER A 6 -26.53 45.44 -3.43
CA SER A 6 -26.02 45.67 -4.80
C SER A 6 -24.59 46.30 -4.75
N SER A 7 -23.91 46.31 -5.93
CA SER A 7 -23.12 47.41 -6.57
C SER A 7 -21.88 48.01 -5.88
N ASP A 8 -20.79 48.46 -6.53
CA ASP A 8 -20.35 48.55 -7.94
C ASP A 8 -18.85 48.92 -7.98
N ASP A 9 -18.21 48.56 -9.10
CA ASP A 9 -17.16 49.24 -9.90
C ASP A 9 -16.09 50.17 -9.29
N HIS A 10 -14.83 49.91 -9.68
CA HIS A 10 -14.06 50.86 -10.51
C HIS A 10 -12.78 50.26 -11.12
N SER A 11 -12.76 50.22 -12.46
CA SER A 11 -11.59 50.13 -13.34
C SER A 11 -10.78 51.43 -13.37
N GLY A 12 -9.46 51.38 -13.57
CA GLY A 12 -8.66 52.58 -13.83
C GLY A 12 -7.20 52.33 -14.24
N LEU A 13 -6.98 52.06 -15.52
CA LEU A 13 -5.69 52.24 -16.20
C LEU A 13 -5.20 53.69 -16.03
N HIS A 14 -3.93 53.89 -15.71
CA HIS A 14 -3.24 55.16 -15.95
C HIS A 14 -2.02 54.98 -16.83
N ARG A 15 -2.11 55.55 -18.03
CA ARG A 15 -1.03 55.85 -18.97
C ARG A 15 -1.17 57.33 -19.34
N VAL A 16 -0.17 58.16 -19.03
CA VAL A 16 -0.03 59.57 -19.49
C VAL A 16 1.49 59.85 -19.57
N ASN A 17 2.07 59.79 -20.78
CA ASN A 17 2.47 60.89 -21.69
C ASN A 17 3.74 61.68 -21.31
N THR A 18 4.81 61.36 -22.08
CA THR A 18 5.73 62.22 -22.85
C THR A 18 5.84 63.73 -22.59
N CYS A 19 7.09 64.20 -22.56
CA CYS A 19 7.52 65.52 -23.04
C CYS A 19 8.93 65.43 -23.68
N THR A 20 9.00 65.69 -25.01
CA THR A 20 9.96 66.48 -25.84
C THR A 20 11.35 66.89 -25.29
N GLN A 21 12.45 67.11 -26.03
CA GLN A 21 12.88 67.03 -27.45
C GLN A 21 14.40 67.39 -27.52
N GLN A 22 15.01 67.32 -28.72
CA GLN A 22 16.37 67.76 -29.18
C GLN A 22 17.48 66.72 -28.98
N GLY A 23 18.11 66.11 -30.00
CA GLY A 23 18.69 66.65 -31.26
C GLY A 23 20.21 66.48 -31.12
N LEU A 24 20.93 65.60 -31.82
CA LEU A 24 21.33 65.65 -33.22
C LEU A 24 22.10 64.35 -33.57
N SER A 25 21.91 63.81 -34.78
CA SER A 25 22.88 62.94 -35.47
C SER A 25 23.96 63.77 -36.17
N PRO A 26 25.12 63.21 -36.58
CA PRO A 26 25.24 62.54 -37.90
C PRO A 26 26.06 61.21 -37.86
N LYS A 27 25.70 60.18 -38.67
CA LYS A 27 26.28 59.78 -40.00
C LYS A 27 27.82 59.64 -40.01
N LEU A 28 28.44 58.45 -40.13
CA LEU A 28 28.49 57.41 -41.19
C LEU A 28 29.21 57.86 -42.49
N GLU A 29 30.45 57.39 -42.67
CA GLU A 29 31.21 57.05 -43.91
C GLU A 29 32.69 56.89 -43.49
N GLY A 30 33.51 55.93 -43.92
CA GLY A 30 33.49 55.09 -45.11
C GLY A 30 34.70 55.45 -45.97
N SER A 31 35.84 54.76 -45.84
CA SER A 31 36.89 54.76 -46.89
C SER A 31 37.96 53.68 -46.68
N ARG A 32 38.18 52.95 -47.77
CA ARG A 32 39.18 51.90 -48.05
C ARG A 32 40.59 52.50 -48.35
N PRO A 33 41.64 51.68 -48.59
CA PRO A 33 43.04 51.94 -48.20
C PRO A 33 43.91 52.53 -49.32
N PRO A 34 45.22 52.73 -49.06
CA PRO A 34 46.23 52.32 -50.03
C PRO A 34 47.43 51.57 -49.44
N ALA A 35 48.26 51.09 -50.37
CA ALA A 35 49.24 50.01 -50.29
C ALA A 35 50.66 50.38 -49.84
N VAL A 36 51.36 49.35 -49.32
CA VAL A 36 52.76 48.92 -49.54
C VAL A 36 53.86 49.97 -49.78
N VAL A 37 54.82 50.05 -48.83
CA VAL A 37 56.32 49.93 -48.93
C VAL A 37 56.78 49.81 -47.44
N GLY A 38 57.40 48.75 -46.93
CA GLY A 38 58.78 48.29 -47.17
C GLY A 38 59.74 48.88 -46.11
N ASP A 39 59.99 48.16 -44.99
CA ASP A 39 61.35 47.89 -44.45
C ASP A 39 61.35 47.18 -43.07
N GLU A 40 62.09 46.07 -43.08
CA GLU A 40 62.91 45.35 -42.10
C GLU A 40 62.77 45.50 -40.57
N ASN A 41 62.91 44.31 -39.94
CA ASN A 41 63.40 44.00 -38.58
C ASN A 41 62.46 44.24 -37.37
N ALA A 42 61.84 43.14 -36.88
CA ALA A 42 62.12 42.57 -35.54
C ALA A 42 61.11 41.47 -35.13
N GLY A 43 61.62 40.25 -34.90
CA GLY A 43 61.17 39.34 -33.83
C GLY A 43 59.73 38.82 -33.82
N SER A 44 59.39 37.88 -34.71
CA SER A 44 58.19 37.04 -34.60
C SER A 44 58.41 35.90 -33.59
N ASN A 45 57.78 35.97 -32.42
CA ASN A 45 57.51 34.82 -31.55
C ASN A 45 56.02 34.46 -31.64
N ILE A 46 55.70 33.60 -32.61
CA ILE A 46 54.43 32.87 -32.67
C ILE A 46 54.50 31.75 -31.61
N PRO A 47 53.57 31.66 -30.64
CA PRO A 47 53.46 30.45 -29.83
C PRO A 47 52.90 29.33 -30.72
N GLN A 48 53.81 28.47 -31.17
CA GLN A 48 53.47 27.18 -31.77
C GLN A 48 52.53 26.39 -30.85
N ALA A 49 51.61 25.67 -31.50
CA ALA A 49 50.77 24.65 -30.91
C ALA A 49 51.60 23.75 -29.98
N LYS A 50 51.30 23.79 -28.68
CA LYS A 50 51.84 22.82 -27.72
C LYS A 50 51.27 21.45 -28.08
N THR A 51 52.17 20.64 -28.62
CA THR A 51 52.17 19.18 -28.63
C THR A 51 51.50 18.60 -27.38
N LEU A 52 50.62 17.62 -27.60
CA LEU A 52 50.00 16.79 -26.56
C LEU A 52 51.04 16.41 -25.49
N PRO A 53 50.72 16.54 -24.19
CA PRO A 53 51.58 15.99 -23.16
C PRO A 53 51.61 14.45 -23.30
N SER A 54 52.84 13.94 -23.36
CA SER A 54 53.18 12.52 -23.37
C SER A 54 52.37 11.75 -22.33
N ARG A 55 51.69 10.70 -22.80
CA ARG A 55 50.97 9.68 -22.02
C ARG A 55 51.90 9.10 -20.96
N LYS A 56 51.92 9.68 -19.75
CA LYS A 56 52.49 9.03 -18.56
C LYS A 56 51.82 7.65 -18.48
N LYS A 57 52.63 6.59 -18.38
CA LYS A 57 52.17 5.21 -18.20
C LYS A 57 51.11 5.20 -17.10
N GLN A 58 49.84 5.06 -17.48
CA GLN A 58 48.76 4.75 -16.56
C GLN A 58 49.14 3.42 -15.90
N VAL A 59 49.37 3.45 -14.60
CA VAL A 59 49.38 2.25 -13.78
C VAL A 59 48.04 1.56 -14.06
N PRO A 60 48.01 0.27 -14.46
CA PRO A 60 46.75 -0.41 -14.74
C PRO A 60 45.86 -0.29 -13.50
N SER A 61 44.69 0.31 -13.66
CA SER A 61 43.69 0.39 -12.60
C SER A 61 43.46 -1.03 -12.08
N PRO A 62 43.56 -1.27 -10.75
CA PRO A 62 43.36 -2.60 -10.20
C PRO A 62 41.99 -3.14 -10.66
N ARG A 63 41.97 -4.36 -11.19
CA ARG A 63 40.72 -5.00 -11.61
C ARG A 63 39.78 -5.07 -10.41
N PRO A 64 38.49 -4.74 -10.57
CA PRO A 64 37.54 -4.86 -9.47
C PRO A 64 37.45 -6.32 -9.05
N THR A 65 37.40 -6.54 -7.74
CA THR A 65 37.20 -7.89 -7.19
C THR A 65 35.78 -8.38 -7.50
N SER A 66 35.58 -9.70 -7.60
CA SER A 66 34.24 -10.28 -7.83
C SER A 66 33.22 -9.81 -6.79
N ARG A 67 33.66 -9.62 -5.54
CA ARG A 67 32.84 -9.06 -4.44
C ARG A 67 32.40 -7.62 -4.73
N GLN A 68 33.30 -6.76 -5.19
CA GLN A 68 32.97 -5.37 -5.53
C GLN A 68 31.99 -5.28 -6.71
N ILE A 69 32.11 -6.17 -7.69
CA ILE A 69 31.17 -6.26 -8.82
C ILE A 69 29.80 -6.71 -8.31
N ALA A 70 29.72 -7.76 -7.50
CA ALA A 70 28.46 -8.27 -6.95
C ALA A 70 27.71 -7.20 -6.14
N ILE A 71 28.42 -6.43 -5.30
CA ILE A 71 27.79 -5.37 -4.50
C ILE A 71 27.37 -4.18 -5.38
N ALA A 72 28.14 -3.83 -6.42
CA ALA A 72 27.73 -2.80 -7.37
C ALA A 72 26.45 -3.21 -8.13
N LEU A 73 26.39 -4.47 -8.61
CA LEU A 73 25.18 -5.03 -9.23
C LEU A 73 23.99 -4.97 -8.29
N TYR A 74 24.18 -5.29 -7.00
CA TYR A 74 23.12 -5.19 -5.99
C TYR A 74 22.51 -3.77 -5.91
N HIS A 75 23.32 -2.72 -5.89
CA HIS A 75 22.79 -1.35 -5.84
C HIS A 75 22.15 -0.90 -7.15
N TRP A 76 22.69 -1.30 -8.31
CA TRP A 76 22.03 -1.06 -9.60
C TRP A 76 20.66 -1.74 -9.67
N VAL A 77 20.59 -3.02 -9.30
CA VAL A 77 19.32 -3.76 -9.24
C VAL A 77 18.36 -3.11 -8.26
N THR A 78 18.84 -2.66 -7.10
CA THR A 78 18.02 -1.92 -6.12
C THR A 78 17.44 -0.65 -6.72
N CYS A 79 18.28 0.17 -7.36
CA CYS A 79 17.85 1.43 -7.95
C CYS A 79 16.85 1.21 -9.10
N ILE A 80 17.09 0.21 -9.95
CA ILE A 80 16.17 -0.19 -11.02
C ILE A 80 14.84 -0.69 -10.43
N PHE A 81 14.90 -1.55 -9.42
CA PHE A 81 13.70 -2.09 -8.75
C PHE A 81 12.83 -0.97 -8.18
N ILE A 82 13.42 -0.04 -7.43
CA ILE A 82 12.69 1.14 -6.92
C ILE A 82 12.14 1.98 -8.07
N SER A 83 12.93 2.21 -9.13
CA SER A 83 12.49 3.01 -10.27
C SER A 83 11.27 2.39 -10.95
N VAL A 84 11.22 1.06 -11.10
CA VAL A 84 10.05 0.36 -11.65
C VAL A 84 8.83 0.56 -10.75
N LEU A 85 8.98 0.42 -9.43
CA LEU A 85 7.88 0.60 -8.49
C LEU A 85 7.33 2.04 -8.54
N ILE A 86 8.18 3.07 -8.43
CA ILE A 86 7.73 4.47 -8.48
C ILE A 86 7.18 4.83 -9.87
N PHE A 87 7.78 4.33 -10.95
CA PHE A 87 7.27 4.56 -12.30
C PHE A 87 5.91 3.91 -12.54
N SER A 88 5.61 2.78 -11.89
CA SER A 88 4.28 2.17 -11.96
C SER A 88 3.19 3.11 -11.42
N GLN A 89 3.49 3.92 -10.40
CA GLN A 89 2.56 4.91 -9.87
C GLN A 89 2.34 6.06 -10.85
N PHE A 90 3.36 6.49 -11.60
CA PHE A 90 3.20 7.48 -12.67
C PHE A 90 2.27 7.01 -13.80
N LEU A 91 2.21 5.71 -14.08
CA LEU A 91 1.24 5.17 -15.04
C LEU A 91 -0.20 5.43 -14.58
N GLY A 92 -0.43 5.57 -13.26
CA GLY A 92 -1.71 5.96 -12.67
C GLY A 92 -2.26 7.31 -13.13
N LEU A 93 -1.41 8.21 -13.68
CA LEU A 93 -1.86 9.45 -14.33
C LEU A 93 -2.74 9.19 -15.56
N PHE A 94 -2.46 8.09 -16.27
CA PHE A 94 -3.15 7.74 -17.52
C PHE A 94 -4.03 6.50 -17.35
N TRP A 95 -3.71 5.65 -16.38
CA TRP A 95 -4.34 4.36 -16.14
C TRP A 95 -4.76 4.25 -14.67
N ASN A 96 -5.90 4.86 -14.36
CA ASN A 96 -6.45 4.92 -13.00
C ASN A 96 -7.33 3.72 -12.65
N THR A 97 -7.50 2.75 -13.54
CA THR A 97 -8.36 1.58 -13.34
C THR A 97 -7.74 0.34 -13.98
N VAL A 98 -7.69 -0.76 -13.23
CA VAL A 98 -7.17 -2.05 -13.70
C VAL A 98 -8.17 -3.14 -13.33
N THR A 99 -8.57 -3.93 -14.33
CA THR A 99 -9.43 -5.10 -14.14
C THR A 99 -8.59 -6.37 -14.27
N SER A 100 -8.78 -7.31 -13.35
CA SER A 100 -8.08 -8.58 -13.31
C SER A 100 -8.98 -9.69 -12.78
N GLU A 101 -8.84 -10.89 -13.32
CA GLU A 101 -9.44 -12.09 -12.74
C GLU A 101 -8.59 -12.63 -11.60
N GLY A 102 -9.24 -12.99 -10.50
CA GLY A 102 -8.62 -13.55 -9.32
C GLY A 102 -9.35 -14.79 -8.82
N GLY A 103 -8.74 -15.45 -7.84
CA GLY A 103 -9.36 -16.57 -7.16
C GLY A 103 -8.97 -16.60 -5.69
N ALA A 104 -9.93 -17.02 -4.87
CA ALA A 104 -9.76 -17.28 -3.45
C ALA A 104 -9.97 -18.77 -3.18
N LEU A 105 -9.15 -19.33 -2.28
CA LEU A 105 -9.30 -20.68 -1.76
C LEU A 105 -8.90 -20.68 -0.28
N TYR A 106 -9.87 -20.98 0.58
CA TYR A 106 -9.71 -21.12 2.01
C TYR A 106 -10.21 -22.49 2.45
N GLY A 107 -9.50 -23.09 3.41
CA GLY A 107 -9.86 -24.39 3.94
C GLY A 107 -9.66 -25.54 2.96
N SER A 108 -10.43 -26.62 3.12
CA SER A 108 -10.27 -27.84 2.34
C SER A 108 -11.60 -28.56 2.13
N TYR A 109 -11.71 -29.27 1.01
CA TYR A 109 -12.93 -30.01 0.68
C TYR A 109 -13.20 -31.10 1.72
N PRO A 110 -14.46 -31.31 2.19
CA PRO A 110 -14.77 -32.28 3.24
C PRO A 110 -14.32 -33.72 2.97
N VAL A 111 -14.24 -34.12 1.70
CA VAL A 111 -13.81 -35.48 1.30
C VAL A 111 -12.28 -35.62 1.26
N ALA A 112 -11.57 -34.52 1.08
CA ALA A 112 -10.10 -34.50 0.99
C ALA A 112 -9.44 -34.12 2.33
N GLY A 113 -10.15 -33.45 3.22
CA GLY A 113 -9.71 -33.03 4.55
C GLY A 113 -10.49 -33.72 5.68
N GLY A 114 -9.86 -33.88 6.84
CA GLY A 114 -10.58 -34.28 8.06
C GLY A 114 -11.22 -33.07 8.75
N MET A 115 -12.11 -33.33 9.72
CA MET A 115 -12.60 -32.26 10.60
C MET A 115 -11.42 -31.59 11.32
N SER A 116 -11.45 -30.27 11.40
CA SER A 116 -10.39 -29.48 12.01
C SER A 116 -10.97 -28.27 12.74
N GLU A 117 -10.16 -27.66 13.60
CA GLU A 117 -10.48 -26.36 14.18
C GLU A 117 -10.48 -25.32 13.06
N ILE A 118 -11.61 -24.64 12.89
CA ILE A 118 -11.75 -23.54 11.95
C ILE A 118 -11.25 -22.30 12.67
N ALA A 119 -10.14 -21.73 12.21
CA ALA A 119 -9.55 -20.55 12.83
C ALA A 119 -10.49 -19.33 12.74
N GLY A 120 -10.29 -18.34 13.61
CA GLY A 120 -11.04 -17.08 13.56
C GLY A 120 -12.51 -17.19 14.00
N ASP A 121 -13.21 -16.06 13.93
CA ASP A 121 -14.64 -15.93 14.25
C ASP A 121 -15.49 -15.55 13.02
N ASN A 122 -14.89 -15.54 11.84
CA ASN A 122 -15.62 -15.41 10.57
C ASN A 122 -16.53 -16.62 10.43
N ASP A 123 -17.71 -16.44 9.83
CA ASP A 123 -18.70 -17.50 9.68
C ASP A 123 -19.27 -18.11 10.99
N LYS A 124 -18.85 -17.64 12.16
CA LYS A 124 -19.45 -18.07 13.42
C LYS A 124 -20.78 -17.36 13.64
N VAL A 125 -21.84 -18.13 13.91
CA VAL A 125 -23.19 -17.59 14.14
C VAL A 125 -23.33 -17.13 15.59
N VAL A 126 -22.97 -15.87 15.86
CA VAL A 126 -22.88 -15.32 17.22
C VAL A 126 -23.87 -14.18 17.50
N THR A 127 -24.37 -14.11 18.73
CA THR A 127 -25.51 -13.23 19.11
C THR A 127 -25.23 -11.73 19.06
N ASP A 128 -23.98 -11.28 19.12
CA ASP A 128 -23.60 -9.86 19.02
C ASP A 128 -23.29 -9.39 17.59
N ARG A 129 -23.44 -10.27 16.58
CA ARG A 129 -23.30 -9.93 15.16
C ARG A 129 -24.60 -10.15 14.39
N VAL A 130 -25.33 -11.19 14.77
CA VAL A 130 -26.59 -11.59 14.16
C VAL A 130 -27.67 -10.53 14.42
N LEU A 131 -28.49 -10.25 13.40
CA LEU A 131 -29.53 -9.23 13.43
C LEU A 131 -30.92 -9.85 13.27
N ALA A 132 -31.91 -9.20 13.88
CA ALA A 132 -33.32 -9.44 13.64
C ALA A 132 -33.96 -8.17 13.05
N CYS A 133 -34.85 -8.33 12.07
CA CYS A 133 -35.66 -7.24 11.56
C CYS A 133 -36.90 -7.07 12.46
N VAL A 134 -36.87 -6.11 13.38
CA VAL A 134 -37.92 -5.86 14.38
C VAL A 134 -38.79 -4.68 13.96
N LEU A 135 -40.11 -4.81 14.12
CA LEU A 135 -41.07 -3.76 13.80
C LEU A 135 -40.99 -2.64 14.84
N GLU A 136 -40.59 -1.46 14.39
CA GLU A 136 -40.58 -0.23 15.18
C GLU A 136 -41.43 0.84 14.48
N GLY A 137 -42.65 1.07 14.99
CA GLY A 137 -43.62 1.92 14.31
C GLY A 137 -44.11 1.23 13.02
N PRO A 138 -44.08 1.90 11.84
CA PRO A 138 -44.53 1.31 10.59
C PRO A 138 -43.42 0.60 9.79
N TYR A 139 -42.18 0.57 10.28
CA TYR A 139 -41.03 0.02 9.54
C TYR A 139 -40.32 -1.08 10.32
N TYR A 140 -39.77 -2.06 9.61
CA TYR A 140 -38.87 -3.06 10.18
C TYR A 140 -37.45 -2.51 10.18
N LYS A 141 -36.77 -2.56 11.34
CA LYS A 141 -35.40 -2.09 11.51
C LYS A 141 -34.46 -3.22 11.93
N PRO A 142 -33.19 -3.19 11.52
CA PRO A 142 -32.21 -4.16 11.99
C PRO A 142 -31.84 -3.86 13.44
N VAL A 143 -31.96 -4.86 14.30
CA VAL A 143 -31.56 -4.80 15.72
C VAL A 143 -30.66 -5.98 16.02
N LEU A 144 -29.58 -5.74 16.76
CA LEU A 144 -28.67 -6.80 17.22
C LEU A 144 -29.42 -7.80 18.09
N LEU A 145 -29.20 -9.08 17.83
CA LEU A 145 -29.92 -10.15 18.51
C LEU A 145 -29.68 -10.14 20.03
N ASN A 146 -28.46 -9.79 20.47
CA ASN A 146 -28.15 -9.59 21.88
C ASN A 146 -29.06 -8.55 22.57
N ASP A 147 -29.33 -7.42 21.90
CA ASP A 147 -30.13 -6.34 22.45
C ASP A 147 -31.60 -6.74 22.54
N VAL A 148 -32.08 -7.48 21.54
CA VAL A 148 -33.45 -8.01 21.54
C VAL A 148 -33.65 -9.06 22.62
N LEU A 149 -32.71 -9.99 22.78
CA LEU A 149 -32.79 -11.05 23.79
C LEU A 149 -32.65 -10.50 25.23
N GLY A 150 -32.04 -9.33 25.40
CA GLY A 150 -31.89 -8.66 26.69
C GLY A 150 -33.07 -7.77 27.11
N THR A 151 -34.08 -7.59 26.26
CA THR A 151 -35.21 -6.66 26.47
C THR A 151 -36.56 -7.39 26.57
N SER A 152 -37.64 -6.65 26.87
CA SER A 152 -39.01 -7.19 26.95
C SER A 152 -39.60 -7.65 25.60
N GLY A 153 -38.87 -7.47 24.50
CA GLY A 153 -39.28 -7.88 23.15
C GLY A 153 -39.17 -9.38 22.88
N ALA A 154 -38.36 -10.10 23.67
CA ALA A 154 -38.24 -11.56 23.61
C ALA A 154 -39.04 -12.21 24.75
N SER A 155 -39.87 -13.19 24.41
CA SER A 155 -40.57 -14.02 25.40
C SER A 155 -40.16 -15.48 25.27
N VAL A 156 -39.87 -16.12 26.40
CA VAL A 156 -39.63 -17.57 26.43
C VAL A 156 -40.91 -18.29 26.04
N VAL A 157 -40.80 -19.21 25.08
CA VAL A 157 -41.93 -20.06 24.69
C VAL A 157 -42.09 -21.14 25.76
N PRO A 158 -43.26 -21.24 26.42
CA PRO A 158 -43.49 -22.24 27.45
C PRO A 158 -43.49 -23.64 26.83
N GLU A 159 -42.80 -24.58 27.48
CA GLU A 159 -42.75 -25.98 27.09
C GLU A 159 -44.13 -26.61 27.26
N THR A 160 -44.88 -26.76 26.16
CA THR A 160 -46.24 -27.34 26.18
C THR A 160 -46.25 -28.83 25.81
N THR A 161 -45.25 -29.31 25.04
CA THR A 161 -44.94 -30.74 24.84
C THR A 161 -43.50 -30.93 24.28
N PRO A 162 -42.68 -31.89 24.74
CA PRO A 162 -41.32 -32.08 24.26
C PRO A 162 -41.19 -32.95 22.99
N PRO A 163 -40.10 -32.83 22.22
CA PRO A 163 -39.11 -31.75 22.29
C PRO A 163 -39.48 -30.60 21.34
N GLN A 164 -39.39 -29.37 21.86
CA GLN A 164 -39.50 -28.17 21.06
C GLN A 164 -38.30 -28.12 20.10
N VAL A 165 -38.56 -28.05 18.79
CA VAL A 165 -37.52 -28.06 17.73
C VAL A 165 -37.57 -26.83 16.82
N ASP A 166 -38.64 -26.04 16.95
CA ASP A 166 -38.91 -24.83 16.19
C ASP A 166 -38.08 -23.65 16.74
N GLY A 167 -36.96 -23.36 16.09
CA GLY A 167 -36.08 -22.25 16.43
C GLY A 167 -34.83 -22.25 15.58
N TYR A 168 -34.01 -21.22 15.70
CA TYR A 168 -32.68 -21.21 15.09
C TYR A 168 -31.61 -21.02 16.16
N ARG A 169 -30.64 -21.94 16.19
CA ARG A 169 -29.56 -21.94 17.19
C ARG A 169 -28.47 -20.93 16.82
N VAL A 170 -28.04 -20.17 17.83
CA VAL A 170 -26.96 -19.19 17.77
C VAL A 170 -26.01 -19.37 18.97
N VAL A 171 -24.78 -18.88 18.88
CA VAL A 171 -23.78 -18.97 19.94
C VAL A 171 -23.69 -17.64 20.69
N ARG A 172 -23.72 -17.67 22.03
CA ARG A 172 -23.60 -16.44 22.83
C ARG A 172 -22.20 -15.83 22.68
N ARG A 173 -22.14 -14.56 22.28
CA ARG A 173 -20.93 -13.70 22.32
C ARG A 173 -21.36 -12.28 22.68
N HIS A 174 -20.46 -11.51 23.29
CA HIS A 174 -20.68 -10.09 23.60
C HIS A 174 -19.50 -9.27 23.10
N GLY A 175 -19.76 -8.04 22.67
CA GLY A 175 -18.72 -7.03 22.43
C GLY A 175 -18.76 -6.36 21.05
N ALA A 176 -19.43 -6.97 20.05
CA ALA A 176 -19.61 -6.31 18.76
C ALA A 176 -20.76 -5.28 18.79
N THR A 177 -20.57 -4.18 18.07
CA THR A 177 -21.56 -3.12 17.85
C THR A 177 -21.78 -2.93 16.36
N LEU A 178 -23.02 -2.60 15.99
CA LEU A 178 -23.39 -2.35 14.60
C LEU A 178 -22.96 -0.93 14.21
N SER A 179 -22.14 -0.82 13.16
CA SER A 179 -21.71 0.46 12.56
C SER A 179 -22.86 1.13 11.80
N ASP A 180 -22.74 2.45 11.59
CA ASP A 180 -23.76 3.24 10.89
C ASP A 180 -23.98 2.76 9.44
N ASP A 181 -22.91 2.42 8.73
CA ASP A 181 -22.99 1.93 7.35
C ASP A 181 -23.65 0.55 7.26
N ALA A 182 -23.29 -0.36 8.18
CA ALA A 182 -23.95 -1.66 8.27
C ALA A 182 -25.43 -1.51 8.66
N TYR A 183 -25.74 -0.60 9.59
CA TYR A 183 -27.12 -0.30 9.96
C TYR A 183 -27.93 0.20 8.76
N ALA A 184 -27.40 1.15 7.98
CA ALA A 184 -28.06 1.68 6.78
C ALA A 184 -28.30 0.57 5.74
N THR A 185 -27.29 -0.27 5.48
CA THR A 185 -27.39 -1.41 4.56
C THR A 185 -28.51 -2.37 4.99
N TYR A 186 -28.49 -2.81 6.25
CA TYR A 186 -29.49 -3.76 6.75
C TYR A 186 -30.87 -3.12 6.96
N MET A 187 -30.97 -1.80 7.06
CA MET A 187 -32.25 -1.09 7.07
C MET A 187 -32.97 -1.27 5.74
N ASP A 188 -32.26 -1.05 4.62
CA ASP A 188 -32.79 -1.28 3.27
C ASP A 188 -33.12 -2.77 3.05
N THR A 189 -32.23 -3.67 3.50
CA THR A 189 -32.48 -5.12 3.42
C THR A 189 -33.74 -5.51 4.20
N CYS A 190 -33.90 -5.08 5.46
CA CYS A 190 -35.07 -5.40 6.27
C CYS A 190 -36.37 -4.88 5.66
N ALA A 191 -36.34 -3.66 5.09
CA ALA A 191 -37.49 -3.10 4.39
C ALA A 191 -37.87 -3.98 3.18
N LEU A 192 -36.90 -4.35 2.35
CA LEU A 192 -37.13 -5.17 1.18
C LEU A 192 -37.59 -6.59 1.54
N VAL A 193 -36.96 -7.24 2.53
CA VAL A 193 -37.37 -8.56 3.06
C VAL A 193 -38.82 -8.51 3.53
N SER A 194 -39.26 -7.44 4.20
CA SER A 194 -40.65 -7.32 4.65
C SER A 194 -41.65 -7.31 3.50
N THR A 195 -41.31 -6.68 2.37
CA THR A 195 -42.17 -6.61 1.18
C THR A 195 -42.19 -7.90 0.36
N THR A 196 -41.11 -8.69 0.45
CA THR A 196 -40.94 -9.96 -0.28
C THR A 196 -41.07 -11.18 0.63
N LEU A 197 -41.55 -11.02 1.87
CA LEU A 197 -41.48 -12.07 2.88
C LEU A 197 -42.25 -13.32 2.45
N ASP A 198 -43.49 -13.16 1.98
CA ASP A 198 -44.32 -14.28 1.54
C ASP A 198 -43.64 -15.06 0.42
N MET A 199 -42.90 -14.36 -0.44
CA MET A 199 -42.16 -14.95 -1.55
C MET A 199 -40.96 -15.79 -1.06
N ILE A 200 -40.21 -15.27 -0.09
CA ILE A 200 -39.10 -15.99 0.54
C ILE A 200 -39.63 -17.26 1.23
N LEU A 201 -40.71 -17.14 2.01
CA LEU A 201 -41.31 -18.25 2.74
C LEU A 201 -41.89 -19.31 1.80
N ASP A 202 -42.63 -18.89 0.77
CA ASP A 202 -43.19 -19.81 -0.23
C ASP A 202 -42.10 -20.55 -1.02
N THR A 203 -40.98 -19.89 -1.33
CA THR A 203 -39.85 -20.53 -2.01
C THR A 203 -39.21 -21.59 -1.12
N CYS A 204 -39.01 -21.28 0.17
CA CYS A 204 -38.54 -22.26 1.15
C CYS A 204 -39.48 -23.46 1.28
N ASP A 205 -40.80 -23.22 1.41
CA ASP A 205 -41.79 -24.27 1.62
C ASP A 205 -42.02 -25.14 0.37
N ASN A 206 -42.32 -24.52 -0.76
CA ASN A 206 -42.84 -25.22 -1.94
C ASN A 206 -41.75 -25.67 -2.91
N ASP A 207 -40.71 -24.85 -3.09
CA ASP A 207 -39.71 -25.07 -4.14
C ASP A 207 -38.47 -25.78 -3.59
N LEU A 208 -38.06 -25.48 -2.35
CA LEU A 208 -36.84 -26.02 -1.72
C LEU A 208 -37.09 -27.18 -0.75
N GLY A 209 -38.36 -27.41 -0.36
CA GLY A 209 -38.80 -28.54 0.47
C GLY A 209 -38.57 -28.38 1.97
N TYR A 210 -38.42 -27.15 2.47
CA TYR A 210 -38.37 -26.85 3.90
C TYR A 210 -39.79 -26.74 4.49
N SER A 211 -39.92 -26.80 5.82
CA SER A 211 -41.18 -26.52 6.51
C SER A 211 -40.96 -25.32 7.42
N VAL A 212 -41.18 -24.09 6.95
CA VAL A 212 -40.73 -22.88 7.65
C VAL A 212 -41.79 -22.26 8.58
N THR A 213 -41.34 -21.57 9.64
CA THR A 213 -42.22 -20.82 10.54
C THR A 213 -42.67 -19.49 9.93
N ARG A 214 -43.94 -19.11 10.12
CA ARG A 214 -44.52 -17.87 9.56
C ARG A 214 -44.94 -16.84 10.61
N ASP A 215 -45.00 -17.22 11.87
CA ASP A 215 -45.63 -16.48 12.99
C ASP A 215 -44.65 -15.60 13.79
N GLY A 216 -43.34 -15.74 13.59
CA GLY A 216 -42.31 -14.88 14.18
C GLY A 216 -40.94 -15.55 14.27
N LEU A 217 -39.92 -14.79 14.65
CA LEU A 217 -38.55 -15.29 14.78
C LEU A 217 -38.35 -16.01 16.12
N ARG A 218 -38.00 -17.30 16.04
CA ARG A 218 -37.66 -18.13 17.20
C ARG A 218 -36.16 -18.39 17.27
N ILE A 219 -35.56 -18.14 18.43
CA ILE A 219 -34.10 -18.21 18.64
C ILE A 219 -33.78 -19.12 19.81
N VAL A 220 -32.71 -19.90 19.66
CA VAL A 220 -32.15 -20.73 20.72
C VAL A 220 -30.70 -20.32 20.95
N VAL A 221 -30.36 -19.94 22.17
CA VAL A 221 -28.98 -19.63 22.53
C VAL A 221 -28.29 -20.91 22.99
N ASN A 222 -27.18 -21.25 22.34
CA ASN A 222 -26.46 -22.49 22.62
C ASN A 222 -26.02 -22.56 24.08
N GLY A 223 -26.37 -23.67 24.76
CA GLY A 223 -26.05 -23.90 26.16
C GLY A 223 -27.09 -23.37 27.15
N GLU A 224 -28.08 -22.59 26.71
CA GLU A 224 -29.17 -22.13 27.58
C GLU A 224 -30.27 -23.17 27.67
N LYS A 225 -30.57 -23.59 28.91
CA LYS A 225 -31.58 -24.59 29.24
C LYS A 225 -32.75 -23.95 29.98
N THR A 226 -33.93 -24.56 29.83
CA THR A 226 -35.11 -24.15 30.58
C THR A 226 -34.86 -24.33 32.08
N TYR A 227 -35.43 -23.44 32.90
CA TYR A 227 -35.19 -23.46 34.35
C TYR A 227 -35.67 -24.78 34.97
N GLY A 228 -34.74 -25.61 35.44
CA GLY A 228 -35.01 -26.93 36.02
C GLY A 228 -35.23 -28.06 35.00
N GLY A 229 -35.01 -27.81 33.70
CA GLY A 229 -35.17 -28.79 32.62
C GLY A 229 -33.87 -29.15 31.89
N THR A 230 -33.96 -30.14 31.00
CA THR A 230 -32.89 -30.53 30.07
C THR A 230 -33.13 -30.01 28.64
N SER A 231 -34.31 -29.41 28.39
CA SER A 231 -34.73 -28.83 27.12
C SER A 231 -34.03 -27.48 26.87
N ASP A 232 -33.76 -27.18 25.60
CA ASP A 232 -33.19 -25.89 25.20
C ASP A 232 -34.23 -24.77 25.36
N THR A 233 -33.80 -23.59 25.81
CA THR A 233 -34.68 -22.42 25.91
C THR A 233 -34.93 -21.82 24.53
N VAL A 234 -36.20 -21.74 24.14
CA VAL A 234 -36.62 -21.08 22.89
C VAL A 234 -37.21 -19.70 23.20
N TYR A 235 -36.62 -18.68 22.60
CA TYR A 235 -37.10 -17.30 22.66
C TYR A 235 -37.89 -16.95 21.42
N LEU A 236 -39.12 -16.49 21.58
CA LEU A 236 -39.92 -15.86 20.52
C LEU A 236 -39.71 -14.35 20.58
N ILE A 237 -39.17 -13.78 19.51
CA ILE A 237 -39.06 -12.33 19.34
C ILE A 237 -40.36 -11.82 18.75
N LYS A 238 -41.15 -11.11 19.55
CA LYS A 238 -42.44 -10.57 19.10
C LYS A 238 -42.21 -9.42 18.11
N ASN A 239 -43.08 -9.33 17.11
CA ASN A 239 -43.04 -8.30 16.07
C ASN A 239 -41.74 -8.28 15.22
N ALA A 240 -41.04 -9.40 15.09
CA ALA A 240 -39.93 -9.53 14.14
C ALA A 240 -40.34 -10.36 12.92
N LEU A 241 -39.71 -10.10 11.77
CA LEU A 241 -39.80 -10.98 10.60
C LEU A 241 -39.22 -12.36 10.96
N PRO A 242 -39.77 -13.48 10.45
CA PRO A 242 -39.26 -14.83 10.73
C PRO A 242 -37.94 -15.14 9.99
N VAL A 243 -37.12 -14.13 9.71
CA VAL A 243 -35.85 -14.23 9.01
C VAL A 243 -34.74 -13.76 9.94
N LEU A 244 -33.74 -14.61 10.14
CA LEU A 244 -32.51 -14.28 10.85
C LEU A 244 -31.47 -13.78 9.87
N VAL A 245 -30.87 -12.62 10.14
CA VAL A 245 -29.78 -12.06 9.33
C VAL A 245 -28.46 -12.38 10.02
N MET A 246 -27.56 -13.08 9.32
CA MET A 246 -26.28 -13.53 9.88
C MET A 246 -25.11 -12.99 9.03
N PRO A 247 -24.58 -11.81 9.37
CA PRO A 247 -23.39 -11.27 8.72
C PRO A 247 -22.19 -12.23 8.83
N PHE A 248 -21.36 -12.30 7.79
CA PHE A 248 -20.23 -13.23 7.74
C PHE A 248 -19.11 -12.86 8.73
N TRP A 249 -18.85 -11.56 8.91
CA TRP A 249 -17.95 -10.98 9.92
C TRP A 249 -18.59 -9.74 10.57
N ASP A 250 -17.94 -9.13 11.56
CA ASP A 250 -18.47 -7.96 12.26
C ASP A 250 -18.60 -6.78 11.28
N ASN A 251 -19.79 -6.16 11.21
CA ASN A 251 -20.10 -5.07 10.27
C ASN A 251 -19.96 -5.42 8.77
N ALA A 252 -20.03 -6.71 8.41
CA ALA A 252 -20.10 -7.09 7.00
C ALA A 252 -21.37 -6.50 6.36
N SER A 253 -21.24 -5.94 5.16
CA SER A 253 -22.36 -5.51 4.30
C SER A 253 -23.11 -6.70 3.69
N ILE A 254 -22.52 -7.89 3.76
CA ILE A 254 -23.08 -9.13 3.26
C ILE A 254 -23.36 -10.13 4.38
N ALA A 255 -24.44 -10.88 4.20
CA ALA A 255 -24.94 -11.85 5.15
C ALA A 255 -25.48 -13.09 4.47
N ARG A 256 -25.60 -14.15 5.26
CA ARG A 256 -26.50 -15.27 4.99
C ARG A 256 -27.73 -15.16 5.88
N TYR A 257 -28.77 -15.84 5.48
CA TYR A 257 -30.08 -15.72 6.08
C TYR A 257 -30.63 -17.10 6.42
N ALA A 258 -31.42 -17.16 7.49
CA ALA A 258 -32.12 -18.37 7.89
C ALA A 258 -33.59 -18.08 8.19
N VAL A 259 -34.47 -18.98 7.74
CA VAL A 259 -35.83 -19.07 8.27
C VAL A 259 -35.92 -20.35 9.11
N PRO A 260 -36.24 -20.26 10.41
CA PRO A 260 -36.44 -21.44 11.27
C PRO A 260 -37.51 -22.38 10.72
N GLY A 261 -37.27 -23.69 10.83
CA GLY A 261 -38.25 -24.70 10.44
C GLY A 261 -39.11 -25.17 11.62
N THR A 262 -40.35 -25.58 11.34
CA THR A 262 -41.26 -26.20 12.33
C THR A 262 -40.86 -27.65 12.67
N ASP A 263 -40.02 -28.27 11.85
CA ASP A 263 -39.58 -29.66 11.97
C ASP A 263 -38.13 -29.83 12.44
N GLY A 264 -37.51 -28.74 12.90
CA GLY A 264 -36.14 -28.73 13.41
C GLY A 264 -35.05 -28.42 12.39
N SER A 265 -35.37 -28.46 11.09
CA SER A 265 -34.47 -27.93 10.05
C SER A 265 -34.60 -26.40 9.95
N ALA A 266 -33.90 -25.80 8.99
CA ALA A 266 -34.00 -24.37 8.69
C ALA A 266 -33.67 -24.11 7.22
N CYS A 267 -34.43 -23.24 6.57
CA CYS A 267 -34.13 -22.82 5.20
C CYS A 267 -32.97 -21.83 5.23
N MET A 268 -31.82 -22.20 4.68
CA MET A 268 -30.62 -21.34 4.61
C MET A 268 -30.50 -20.78 3.19
N PHE A 269 -30.27 -19.47 3.09
CA PHE A 269 -30.21 -18.79 1.81
C PHE A 269 -29.34 -17.54 1.87
N ARG A 270 -29.04 -16.99 0.68
CA ARG A 270 -28.36 -15.71 0.48
C ARG A 270 -29.29 -14.79 -0.28
N LEU A 271 -29.19 -13.50 0.00
CA LEU A 271 -29.93 -12.46 -0.72
C LEU A 271 -28.94 -11.62 -1.51
N THR A 272 -29.23 -11.37 -2.79
CA THR A 272 -28.35 -10.66 -3.73
C THR A 272 -29.10 -9.61 -4.55
N GLY A 273 -28.36 -8.87 -5.37
CA GLY A 273 -28.89 -7.78 -6.18
C GLY A 273 -29.38 -6.65 -5.29
N LYS A 274 -30.66 -6.28 -5.41
CA LYS A 274 -31.24 -5.15 -4.67
C LYS A 274 -31.23 -5.28 -3.14
N TYR A 275 -31.01 -6.47 -2.60
CA TYR A 275 -30.83 -6.66 -1.16
C TYR A 275 -29.45 -6.21 -0.66
N VAL A 276 -28.43 -6.28 -1.52
CA VAL A 276 -27.04 -5.89 -1.21
C VAL A 276 -26.82 -4.42 -1.56
N ASP A 277 -27.33 -3.98 -2.71
CA ASP A 277 -27.29 -2.58 -3.13
C ASP A 277 -28.66 -2.14 -3.66
N SER A 278 -29.36 -1.37 -2.83
CA SER A 278 -30.69 -0.82 -3.13
C SER A 278 -30.67 0.19 -4.28
N THR A 279 -29.50 0.74 -4.63
CA THR A 279 -29.33 1.77 -5.66
C THR A 279 -29.22 1.20 -7.07
N LEU A 280 -29.05 -0.11 -7.22
CA LEU A 280 -28.97 -0.78 -8.52
C LEU A 280 -30.24 -0.53 -9.34
N THR A 281 -30.08 0.22 -10.43
CA THR A 281 -31.18 0.57 -11.34
C THR A 281 -31.68 -0.65 -12.13
N ASP A 282 -30.74 -1.44 -12.67
CA ASP A 282 -31.01 -2.65 -13.45
C ASP A 282 -31.01 -3.94 -12.60
N GLY A 283 -30.73 -3.84 -11.30
CA GLY A 283 -30.74 -4.97 -10.38
C GLY A 283 -32.16 -5.42 -10.04
N PHE A 284 -32.33 -6.73 -9.80
CA PHE A 284 -33.53 -7.30 -9.19
C PHE A 284 -33.17 -7.94 -7.84
N PRO A 285 -34.13 -8.04 -6.91
CA PRO A 285 -33.90 -8.74 -5.66
C PRO A 285 -33.97 -10.26 -5.89
N ALA A 286 -32.92 -10.95 -5.48
CA ALA A 286 -32.79 -12.39 -5.70
C ALA A 286 -32.46 -13.13 -4.41
N MET A 287 -32.90 -14.39 -4.36
CA MET A 287 -32.64 -15.34 -3.28
C MET A 287 -31.92 -16.55 -3.86
N LEU A 288 -30.77 -16.90 -3.27
CA LEU A 288 -30.01 -18.10 -3.62
C LEU A 288 -30.08 -19.12 -2.50
N ALA A 289 -30.41 -20.36 -2.83
CA ALA A 289 -30.56 -21.42 -1.85
C ALA A 289 -30.26 -22.79 -2.45
N VAL A 290 -30.20 -23.80 -1.57
CA VAL A 290 -30.02 -25.21 -1.92
C VAL A 290 -31.23 -26.01 -1.44
N ASN A 291 -31.62 -27.03 -2.19
CA ASN A 291 -32.70 -27.93 -1.80
C ASN A 291 -32.40 -28.60 -0.46
N ARG A 292 -33.42 -28.75 0.39
CA ARG A 292 -33.30 -29.39 1.70
C ARG A 292 -32.66 -30.77 1.63
N SER A 293 -33.15 -31.63 0.74
CA SER A 293 -32.70 -33.01 0.60
C SER A 293 -31.20 -33.12 0.30
N VAL A 294 -30.68 -32.19 -0.50
CA VAL A 294 -29.26 -32.11 -0.84
C VAL A 294 -28.46 -31.66 0.37
N ARG A 295 -28.81 -30.53 0.98
CA ARG A 295 -28.07 -29.99 2.14
C ARG A 295 -28.03 -31.01 3.28
N GLU A 296 -29.18 -31.58 3.63
CA GLU A 296 -29.28 -32.51 4.76
C GLU A 296 -28.50 -33.80 4.50
N SER A 297 -28.66 -34.41 3.31
CA SER A 297 -27.97 -35.66 2.98
C SER A 297 -26.45 -35.50 2.87
N LEU A 298 -25.95 -34.39 2.35
CA LEU A 298 -24.51 -34.12 2.29
C LEU A 298 -23.92 -33.84 3.66
N THR A 299 -24.60 -33.03 4.49
CA THR A 299 -24.16 -32.74 5.85
C THR A 299 -24.06 -34.03 6.68
N GLN A 300 -25.09 -34.89 6.62
CA GLN A 300 -25.06 -36.19 7.30
C GLN A 300 -23.98 -37.12 6.76
N ARG A 301 -23.76 -37.14 5.44
CA ARG A 301 -22.73 -37.97 4.81
C ARG A 301 -21.32 -37.55 5.20
N TRP A 302 -21.01 -36.26 5.12
CA TRP A 302 -19.68 -35.74 5.44
C TRP A 302 -19.35 -35.81 6.93
N LEU A 303 -20.35 -35.66 7.81
CA LEU A 303 -20.17 -35.88 9.25
C LEU A 303 -20.24 -37.36 9.65
N GLU A 304 -20.42 -38.29 8.70
CA GLU A 304 -20.60 -39.73 8.93
C GLU A 304 -21.73 -40.03 9.95
N ALA A 305 -22.78 -39.22 9.95
CA ALA A 305 -23.86 -39.21 10.94
C ALA A 305 -25.23 -39.50 10.30
N PRO A 306 -25.47 -40.72 9.77
CA PRO A 306 -26.72 -41.07 9.07
C PRO A 306 -27.95 -41.06 9.99
N HIS A 307 -27.76 -41.12 11.30
CA HIS A 307 -28.82 -41.07 12.32
C HIS A 307 -28.92 -39.72 13.03
N GLY A 308 -28.14 -38.72 12.60
CA GLY A 308 -28.18 -37.37 13.16
C GLY A 308 -29.56 -36.73 12.96
N LYS A 309 -30.02 -35.97 13.96
CA LYS A 309 -31.35 -35.35 13.96
C LYS A 309 -31.23 -33.83 13.83
N TRP A 310 -32.01 -33.23 12.95
CA TRP A 310 -32.09 -31.77 12.84
C TRP A 310 -32.92 -31.20 13.99
N ARG A 311 -32.37 -30.23 14.72
CA ARG A 311 -33.07 -29.45 15.74
C ARG A 311 -32.55 -28.03 15.71
N HIS A 312 -33.47 -27.07 15.81
CA HIS A 312 -33.15 -25.65 15.84
C HIS A 312 -32.25 -25.18 14.66
N GLY A 313 -32.45 -25.76 13.48
CA GLY A 313 -31.67 -25.49 12.27
C GLY A 313 -30.29 -26.15 12.20
N TRP A 314 -29.87 -26.90 13.22
CA TRP A 314 -28.53 -27.53 13.31
C TRP A 314 -28.67 -29.06 13.34
N LEU A 315 -27.66 -29.78 12.85
CA LEU A 315 -27.62 -31.24 12.91
C LEU A 315 -27.02 -31.70 14.24
N HIS A 316 -27.81 -32.39 15.06
CA HIS A 316 -27.35 -32.98 16.32
C HIS A 316 -26.79 -34.39 16.04
N VAL A 317 -25.51 -34.58 16.35
CA VAL A 317 -24.77 -35.84 16.16
C VAL A 317 -24.39 -36.43 17.51
N GLY A 318 -24.74 -37.69 17.74
CA GLY A 318 -24.43 -38.43 18.96
C GLY A 318 -24.99 -39.84 18.91
N ASN A 319 -24.44 -40.74 19.75
CA ASN A 319 -24.81 -42.16 19.77
C ASN A 319 -25.86 -42.51 20.84
N GLY A 320 -26.54 -41.52 21.44
CA GLY A 320 -27.56 -41.71 22.47
C GLY A 320 -27.02 -41.85 23.90
N ASP A 321 -25.78 -42.29 24.08
CA ASP A 321 -25.12 -42.47 25.40
C ASP A 321 -24.22 -41.28 25.81
N GLU A 322 -23.84 -40.41 24.87
CA GLU A 322 -23.03 -39.20 25.09
C GLU A 322 -23.82 -37.93 24.75
N SER A 323 -23.35 -36.78 25.25
CA SER A 323 -23.93 -35.47 24.89
C SER A 323 -23.88 -35.25 23.38
N GLU A 324 -25.05 -35.05 22.75
CA GLU A 324 -25.14 -34.71 21.33
C GLU A 324 -24.35 -33.43 21.02
N THR A 325 -23.53 -33.46 19.97
CA THR A 325 -22.84 -32.27 19.45
C THR A 325 -23.66 -31.66 18.32
N PRO A 326 -24.11 -30.40 18.44
CA PRO A 326 -24.83 -29.73 17.35
C PRO A 326 -23.85 -29.19 16.31
N TYR A 327 -24.15 -29.33 15.03
CA TYR A 327 -23.37 -28.78 13.92
C TYR A 327 -24.23 -27.84 13.09
N PHE A 328 -23.76 -26.60 12.97
CA PHE A 328 -24.23 -25.63 11.98
C PHE A 328 -23.90 -26.16 10.58
N SER A 329 -24.73 -25.87 9.58
CA SER A 329 -24.49 -26.25 8.18
C SER A 329 -24.99 -25.19 7.21
N ASP A 330 -24.05 -24.59 6.48
CA ASP A 330 -24.26 -23.69 5.36
C ASP A 330 -23.42 -24.20 4.18
N VAL A 331 -24.09 -24.66 3.12
CA VAL A 331 -23.44 -25.32 1.99
C VAL A 331 -24.13 -24.86 0.71
N ILE A 332 -23.36 -24.20 -0.17
CA ILE A 332 -23.86 -23.65 -1.43
C ILE A 332 -22.74 -23.59 -2.48
N SER A 333 -23.08 -23.87 -3.73
CA SER A 333 -22.18 -23.70 -4.87
C SER A 333 -22.89 -23.02 -6.03
N SER A 334 -22.28 -21.97 -6.58
CA SER A 334 -22.71 -21.37 -7.84
C SER A 334 -22.11 -22.02 -9.06
N ASP A 335 -21.18 -22.96 -8.88
CA ASP A 335 -20.59 -23.70 -10.00
C ASP A 335 -21.61 -24.70 -10.58
N PRO A 336 -22.05 -24.54 -11.85
CA PRO A 336 -22.92 -25.50 -12.51
C PRO A 336 -22.30 -26.90 -12.62
N GLY A 337 -20.97 -27.00 -12.55
CA GLY A 337 -20.21 -28.25 -12.57
C GLY A 337 -19.95 -28.87 -11.19
N SER A 338 -20.59 -28.37 -10.13
CA SER A 338 -20.40 -28.89 -8.77
C SER A 338 -20.66 -30.40 -8.68
N ILE A 339 -19.63 -31.14 -8.27
CA ILE A 339 -19.57 -32.62 -8.28
C ILE A 339 -20.62 -33.25 -7.34
N ASP A 340 -21.01 -32.52 -6.29
CA ASP A 340 -21.88 -33.04 -5.22
C ASP A 340 -23.36 -32.63 -5.36
N GLY A 341 -23.75 -32.01 -6.48
CA GLY A 341 -25.13 -31.55 -6.69
C GLY A 341 -25.50 -30.34 -5.81
N LEU A 342 -24.51 -29.62 -5.30
CA LEU A 342 -24.66 -28.37 -4.53
C LEU A 342 -25.07 -27.17 -5.38
N THR A 343 -25.48 -27.41 -6.62
CA THR A 343 -25.87 -26.38 -7.56
C THR A 343 -26.96 -25.52 -6.93
N ARG A 344 -26.61 -24.24 -6.72
CA ARG A 344 -27.53 -23.23 -6.21
C ARG A 344 -28.73 -23.11 -7.14
N ARG A 345 -29.88 -22.81 -6.56
CA ARG A 345 -31.07 -22.35 -7.26
C ARG A 345 -31.27 -20.89 -6.91
N GLU A 346 -31.58 -20.08 -7.91
CA GLU A 346 -31.72 -18.63 -7.77
C GLU A 346 -33.13 -18.20 -8.15
N PHE A 347 -33.77 -17.41 -7.30
CA PHE A 347 -35.16 -17.01 -7.44
C PHE A 347 -35.28 -15.50 -7.38
N ASN A 348 -35.98 -14.91 -8.35
CA ASN A 348 -36.37 -13.51 -8.27
C ASN A 348 -37.52 -13.38 -7.26
N THR A 349 -37.27 -12.67 -6.16
CA THR A 349 -38.22 -12.59 -5.04
C THR A 349 -39.40 -11.66 -5.30
N LEU A 350 -39.37 -10.87 -6.38
CA LEU A 350 -40.53 -10.07 -6.82
C LEU A 350 -41.43 -10.85 -7.79
N THR A 351 -40.85 -11.61 -8.72
CA THR A 351 -41.60 -12.26 -9.81
C THR A 351 -41.94 -13.73 -9.56
N LYS A 352 -41.39 -14.35 -8.51
CA LYS A 352 -41.48 -15.80 -8.23
C LYS A 352 -40.78 -16.68 -9.28
N GLN A 353 -40.02 -16.08 -10.20
CA GLN A 353 -39.40 -16.85 -11.27
C GLN A 353 -38.05 -17.41 -10.80
N GLU A 354 -37.88 -18.72 -10.95
CA GLU A 354 -36.57 -19.36 -10.88
C GLU A 354 -35.75 -19.01 -12.12
N LEU A 355 -34.50 -18.62 -11.91
CA LEU A 355 -33.57 -18.21 -12.96
C LEU A 355 -32.72 -19.40 -13.38
N ASP A 356 -32.54 -19.58 -14.70
CA ASP A 356 -31.69 -20.62 -15.25
C ASP A 356 -30.24 -20.12 -15.38
N CYS A 357 -29.50 -20.26 -14.30
CA CYS A 357 -28.09 -19.87 -14.23
C CYS A 357 -27.15 -20.79 -15.00
N VAL A 358 -27.63 -21.94 -15.48
CA VAL A 358 -26.83 -22.90 -16.24
C VAL A 358 -26.77 -22.47 -17.71
N ILE A 359 -27.94 -22.12 -18.28
CA ILE A 359 -28.07 -21.69 -19.68
C ILE A 359 -27.73 -20.20 -19.82
N ASN A 360 -28.25 -19.35 -18.93
CA ASN A 360 -28.09 -17.90 -18.98
C ASN A 360 -27.25 -17.37 -17.80
N ARG A 361 -25.95 -17.72 -17.77
CA ARG A 361 -25.04 -17.29 -16.69
C ARG A 361 -25.06 -15.80 -16.39
N LYS A 362 -25.23 -14.95 -17.41
CA LYS A 362 -25.27 -13.48 -17.27
C LYS A 362 -26.47 -12.98 -16.48
N GLU A 363 -27.58 -13.72 -16.45
CA GLU A 363 -28.78 -13.36 -15.69
C GLU A 363 -28.61 -13.62 -14.19
N CYS A 364 -27.66 -14.47 -13.80
CA CYS A 364 -27.38 -14.86 -12.42
C CYS A 364 -26.00 -14.42 -11.91
N LEU A 365 -25.36 -13.48 -12.61
CA LEU A 365 -24.14 -12.87 -12.09
C LEU A 365 -24.52 -12.04 -10.87
N THR A 366 -23.81 -12.26 -9.77
CA THR A 366 -23.92 -11.43 -8.60
C THR A 366 -23.61 -9.98 -8.99
N SER A 367 -24.37 -9.05 -8.40
CA SER A 367 -24.04 -7.63 -8.49
C SER A 367 -22.61 -7.42 -8.04
N SER A 368 -21.90 -6.53 -8.73
CA SER A 368 -20.58 -6.13 -8.28
C SER A 368 -20.69 -5.43 -6.92
N GLU A 369 -19.75 -5.76 -6.03
CA GLU A 369 -19.62 -5.12 -4.73
C GLU A 369 -18.51 -4.09 -4.82
N SER A 370 -18.84 -2.82 -4.56
CA SER A 370 -17.86 -1.73 -4.54
C SER A 370 -17.51 -1.37 -3.11
N LEU A 371 -16.23 -1.48 -2.78
CA LEU A 371 -15.64 -1.05 -1.51
C LEU A 371 -14.70 0.12 -1.77
N SER A 372 -14.75 1.14 -0.92
CA SER A 372 -13.90 2.33 -1.04
C SER A 372 -13.00 2.53 0.17
N TRP A 373 -11.82 3.10 -0.07
CA TRP A 373 -10.88 3.56 0.94
C TRP A 373 -10.53 5.03 0.66
N GLY A 374 -11.15 5.90 1.43
CA GLY A 374 -11.29 7.32 1.17
C GLY A 374 -12.02 7.60 -0.15
N ASP A 375 -11.88 8.83 -0.62
CA ASP A 375 -12.34 9.26 -1.95
C ASP A 375 -11.42 8.81 -3.10
N LYS A 376 -10.21 8.32 -2.78
CA LYS A 376 -9.15 8.08 -3.78
C LYS A 376 -9.06 6.64 -4.27
N MET A 377 -9.50 5.65 -3.49
CA MET A 377 -9.29 4.24 -3.82
C MET A 377 -10.61 3.50 -3.74
N SER A 378 -10.90 2.68 -4.75
CA SER A 378 -12.04 1.77 -4.72
C SER A 378 -11.70 0.46 -5.39
N THR A 379 -12.29 -0.61 -4.89
CA THR A 379 -12.25 -1.93 -5.49
C THR A 379 -13.68 -2.37 -5.73
N GLU A 380 -13.97 -2.68 -6.98
CA GLU A 380 -15.22 -3.31 -7.39
C GLU A 380 -14.93 -4.79 -7.66
N GLU A 381 -15.66 -5.69 -7.02
CA GLU A 381 -15.50 -7.12 -7.18
C GLU A 381 -16.81 -7.76 -7.64
N GLN A 382 -16.76 -8.50 -8.74
CA GLN A 382 -17.86 -9.30 -9.22
C GLN A 382 -17.51 -10.77 -9.09
N GLU A 383 -18.27 -11.47 -8.25
CA GLU A 383 -18.12 -12.90 -8.08
C GLU A 383 -18.68 -13.66 -9.31
N LEU A 384 -17.83 -14.48 -9.94
CA LEU A 384 -18.17 -15.25 -11.13
C LEU A 384 -18.63 -16.66 -10.76
N THR A 385 -17.87 -17.33 -9.88
CA THR A 385 -18.24 -18.62 -9.29
C THR A 385 -17.80 -18.68 -7.84
N MET A 386 -18.49 -19.49 -7.05
CA MET A 386 -18.31 -19.61 -5.62
C MET A 386 -18.73 -21.01 -5.17
N THR A 387 -17.97 -21.59 -4.26
CA THR A 387 -18.43 -22.70 -3.43
C THR A 387 -18.08 -22.40 -2.00
N SER A 388 -19.08 -22.42 -1.13
CA SER A 388 -18.95 -22.11 0.29
C SER A 388 -19.57 -23.26 1.08
N ILE A 389 -18.74 -23.89 1.91
CA ILE A 389 -19.08 -25.01 2.77
C ILE A 389 -18.61 -24.64 4.17
N THR A 390 -19.54 -24.52 5.10
CA THR A 390 -19.24 -24.32 6.51
C THR A 390 -20.13 -25.25 7.32
N ILE A 391 -19.50 -26.26 7.91
CA ILE A 391 -20.13 -27.20 8.84
C ILE A 391 -19.32 -27.16 10.13
N ALA A 392 -19.87 -26.60 11.19
CA ALA A 392 -19.10 -26.29 12.40
C ALA A 392 -19.89 -26.51 13.67
N SER A 393 -19.23 -27.03 14.71
CA SER A 393 -19.76 -27.06 16.07
C SER A 393 -19.76 -25.67 16.72
N PRO A 394 -20.39 -25.46 17.90
CA PRO A 394 -20.30 -24.20 18.63
C PRO A 394 -18.86 -23.81 19.01
N GLN A 395 -17.98 -24.81 19.15
CA GLN A 395 -16.55 -24.65 19.37
C GLN A 395 -15.76 -24.36 18.08
N HIS A 396 -16.45 -24.15 16.96
CA HIS A 396 -15.86 -23.87 15.64
C HIS A 396 -14.97 -25.01 15.11
N PHE A 397 -15.35 -26.26 15.39
CA PHE A 397 -14.68 -27.45 14.89
C PHE A 397 -15.54 -28.13 13.82
N GLY A 398 -14.97 -28.46 12.66
CA GLY A 398 -15.67 -29.15 11.58
C GLY A 398 -15.01 -28.97 10.20
N PHE A 399 -15.83 -28.75 9.18
CA PHE A 399 -15.40 -28.56 7.79
C PHE A 399 -15.59 -27.12 7.34
N PHE A 400 -14.57 -26.57 6.70
CA PHE A 400 -14.60 -25.24 6.11
C PHE A 400 -13.93 -25.27 4.74
N LEU A 401 -14.66 -24.78 3.75
CA LEU A 401 -14.16 -24.50 2.42
C LEU A 401 -14.84 -23.24 1.91
N PHE A 402 -14.05 -22.31 1.41
CA PHE A 402 -14.56 -21.26 0.54
C PHE A 402 -13.65 -21.17 -0.67
N THR A 403 -14.22 -21.31 -1.85
CA THR A 403 -13.53 -21.07 -3.10
C THR A 403 -14.36 -20.13 -3.94
N SER A 404 -13.71 -19.14 -4.54
CA SER A 404 -14.38 -18.18 -5.39
C SER A 404 -13.47 -17.81 -6.56
N THR A 405 -14.05 -17.56 -7.72
CA THR A 405 -13.42 -16.87 -8.83
C THR A 405 -14.17 -15.57 -9.05
N PHE A 406 -13.43 -14.49 -9.20
CA PHE A 406 -14.00 -13.15 -9.27
C PHE A 406 -13.27 -12.30 -10.29
N GLU A 407 -14.00 -11.36 -10.88
CA GLU A 407 -13.44 -10.25 -11.65
C GLU A 407 -13.32 -9.05 -10.72
N ARG A 408 -12.11 -8.51 -10.59
CA ARG A 408 -11.82 -7.37 -9.71
C ARG A 408 -11.35 -6.19 -10.51
N THR A 409 -12.03 -5.06 -10.34
CA THR A 409 -11.66 -3.77 -10.90
C THR A 409 -11.17 -2.86 -9.77
N VAL A 410 -9.87 -2.56 -9.76
CA VAL A 410 -9.26 -1.64 -8.80
C VAL A 410 -9.12 -0.28 -9.46
N ARG A 411 -9.65 0.75 -8.81
CA ARG A 411 -9.57 2.15 -9.23
C ARG A 411 -8.83 2.97 -8.20
N VAL A 412 -7.87 3.77 -8.65
CA VAL A 412 -7.18 4.73 -7.80
C VAL A 412 -6.95 6.06 -8.49
N MET A 413 -7.28 7.12 -7.78
CA MET A 413 -7.10 8.48 -8.23
C MET A 413 -5.68 8.97 -7.97
N TYR A 414 -5.01 9.37 -9.06
CA TYR A 414 -3.72 10.02 -8.99
C TYR A 414 -3.90 11.51 -8.65
N ASP A 415 -3.42 11.92 -7.48
CA ASP A 415 -3.63 13.27 -6.96
C ASP A 415 -2.32 14.08 -6.87
N TRP A 416 -2.44 15.31 -6.34
CA TRP A 416 -1.29 16.21 -6.20
C TRP A 416 -0.30 15.72 -5.13
N GLU A 417 -0.76 15.04 -4.08
CA GLU A 417 0.09 14.46 -3.03
C GLU A 417 1.00 13.38 -3.64
N THR A 418 0.40 12.48 -4.42
CA THR A 418 1.10 11.45 -5.18
C THR A 418 2.06 12.06 -6.20
N LEU A 419 1.67 13.14 -6.88
CA LEU A 419 2.54 13.86 -7.81
C LEU A 419 3.80 14.40 -7.12
N ILE A 420 3.63 15.06 -5.97
CA ILE A 420 4.75 15.60 -5.20
C ILE A 420 5.67 14.47 -4.73
N ALA A 421 5.11 13.37 -4.24
CA ALA A 421 5.87 12.20 -3.83
C ALA A 421 6.71 11.66 -5.00
N ASN A 422 6.07 11.40 -6.13
CA ASN A 422 6.71 10.82 -7.30
C ASN A 422 7.79 11.73 -7.92
N VAL A 423 7.55 13.03 -8.03
CA VAL A 423 8.54 13.98 -8.55
C VAL A 423 9.75 14.05 -7.62
N SER A 424 9.52 14.07 -6.31
CA SER A 424 10.58 14.12 -5.29
C SER A 424 11.45 12.86 -5.29
N LEU A 425 10.81 11.70 -5.37
CA LEU A 425 11.48 10.40 -5.47
C LEU A 425 12.18 10.23 -6.82
N GLY A 426 11.55 10.65 -7.91
CA GLY A 426 12.15 10.65 -9.24
C GLY A 426 13.45 11.46 -9.29
N MET A 427 13.44 12.67 -8.72
CA MET A 427 14.67 13.48 -8.60
C MET A 427 15.74 12.79 -7.74
N LEU A 428 15.35 12.16 -6.63
CA LEU A 428 16.29 11.39 -5.80
C LEU A 428 16.91 10.22 -6.58
N LEU A 429 16.10 9.48 -7.34
CA LEU A 429 16.55 8.34 -8.15
C LEU A 429 17.48 8.77 -9.27
N VAL A 430 17.16 9.85 -10.00
CA VAL A 430 18.05 10.43 -11.02
C VAL A 430 19.40 10.77 -10.41
N ARG A 431 19.41 11.47 -9.26
CA ARG A 431 20.67 11.80 -8.57
C ARG A 431 21.45 10.57 -8.14
N TRP A 432 20.76 9.52 -7.71
CA TRP A 432 21.41 8.27 -7.34
C TRP A 432 22.03 7.58 -8.56
N VAL A 433 21.32 7.48 -9.68
CA VAL A 433 21.86 6.95 -10.95
C VAL A 433 23.08 7.75 -11.40
N VAL A 434 23.01 9.07 -11.34
CA VAL A 434 24.08 9.99 -11.73
C VAL A 434 25.30 9.82 -10.82
N ALA A 435 25.09 9.67 -9.51
CA ALA A 435 26.14 9.37 -8.55
C ALA A 435 26.85 8.04 -8.85
N MET A 436 26.09 6.97 -9.13
CA MET A 436 26.64 5.66 -9.51
C MET A 436 27.40 5.73 -10.83
N ALA A 437 26.82 6.38 -11.84
CA ALA A 437 27.45 6.56 -13.15
C ALA A 437 28.75 7.36 -13.05
N ALA A 438 28.78 8.43 -12.24
CA ALA A 438 29.98 9.22 -12.00
C ALA A 438 31.10 8.39 -11.33
N LEU A 439 30.77 7.56 -10.33
CA LEU A 439 31.72 6.65 -9.68
C LEU A 439 32.30 5.63 -10.66
N HIS A 440 31.45 4.99 -11.47
CA HIS A 440 31.91 4.02 -12.46
C HIS A 440 32.72 4.65 -13.58
N ARG A 441 32.33 5.83 -14.09
CA ARG A 441 33.10 6.54 -15.10
C ARG A 441 34.47 6.97 -14.56
N GLY A 442 34.53 7.42 -13.30
CA GLY A 442 35.78 7.72 -12.61
C GLY A 442 36.78 6.56 -12.62
N PHE A 443 36.29 5.36 -12.34
CA PHE A 443 37.06 4.13 -12.41
C PHE A 443 37.46 3.77 -13.85
N LEU A 444 36.52 3.81 -14.80
CA LEU A 444 36.77 3.48 -16.22
C LEU A 444 37.80 4.41 -16.86
N LEU A 445 37.86 5.67 -16.42
CA LEU A 445 38.87 6.64 -16.84
C LEU A 445 40.23 6.44 -16.13
N GLY A 446 40.34 5.47 -15.22
CA GLY A 446 41.53 5.20 -14.42
C GLY A 446 41.87 6.30 -13.41
N ARG A 447 40.86 7.08 -12.98
CA ARG A 447 41.05 8.24 -12.09
C ARG A 447 40.67 7.96 -10.64
N SER A 448 39.86 6.95 -10.37
CA SER A 448 39.44 6.55 -9.03
C SER A 448 39.52 5.04 -8.84
N GLU A 449 39.53 4.61 -7.58
CA GLU A 449 39.24 3.21 -7.24
C GLU A 449 37.77 2.88 -7.52
N TRP A 450 37.45 1.58 -7.52
CA TRP A 450 36.08 1.11 -7.67
C TRP A 450 35.31 1.27 -6.34
N PHE A 451 34.31 2.14 -6.33
CA PHE A 451 33.41 2.33 -5.20
C PHE A 451 32.04 1.73 -5.45
N ILE A 452 31.45 1.28 -4.36
CA ILE A 452 30.10 0.72 -4.32
C ILE A 452 29.10 1.88 -4.27
N GLY A 453 28.20 1.97 -5.23
CA GLY A 453 27.28 3.09 -5.43
C GLY A 453 25.97 3.03 -4.64
N GLY A 454 26.02 2.82 -3.32
CA GLY A 454 24.82 2.68 -2.49
C GLY A 454 23.97 3.95 -2.31
N LEU A 455 22.83 3.84 -1.63
CA LEU A 455 21.97 4.96 -1.21
C LEU A 455 22.76 6.01 -0.42
N GLY A 456 23.81 5.58 0.28
CA GLY A 456 24.77 6.46 0.92
C GLY A 456 25.33 7.55 -0.01
N CYS A 457 25.46 7.31 -1.32
CA CYS A 457 25.95 8.30 -2.28
C CYS A 457 25.10 9.57 -2.37
N VAL A 458 23.80 9.50 -2.05
CA VAL A 458 22.88 10.65 -2.06
C VAL A 458 22.57 11.16 -0.65
N ALA A 459 23.25 10.66 0.38
CA ALA A 459 22.99 11.01 1.78
C ALA A 459 23.25 12.50 2.11
N GLY A 460 24.12 13.17 1.36
CA GLY A 460 24.35 14.62 1.49
C GLY A 460 23.39 15.48 0.67
N SER A 461 22.62 14.89 -0.24
CA SER A 461 21.70 15.64 -1.11
C SER A 461 20.54 16.25 -0.32
N ARG A 462 20.08 17.42 -0.73
CA ARG A 462 18.89 18.05 -0.12
C ARG A 462 17.63 17.23 -0.35
N SER A 463 17.48 16.61 -1.52
CA SER A 463 16.34 15.75 -1.87
C SER A 463 16.21 14.55 -0.93
N PHE A 464 17.32 13.97 -0.48
CA PHE A 464 17.26 12.87 0.48
C PHE A 464 17.00 13.36 1.90
N ASN A 465 17.71 14.40 2.36
CA ASN A 465 17.59 14.88 3.74
C ASN A 465 16.23 15.52 4.07
N MET A 466 15.59 16.15 3.08
CA MET A 466 14.27 16.78 3.25
C MET A 466 13.11 15.83 2.92
N LEU A 467 13.39 14.57 2.55
CA LEU A 467 12.37 13.62 2.16
C LEU A 467 11.26 13.44 3.22
N PRO A 468 11.55 13.36 4.54
CA PRO A 468 10.50 13.25 5.55
C PRO A 468 9.57 14.47 5.61
N ILE A 469 10.05 15.65 5.20
CA ILE A 469 9.25 16.89 5.17
C ILE A 469 8.44 16.94 3.87
N VAL A 470 9.07 16.62 2.74
CA VAL A 470 8.44 16.70 1.42
C VAL A 470 7.34 15.64 1.26
N LEU A 471 7.49 14.47 1.88
CA LEU A 471 6.50 13.39 1.86
C LEU A 471 5.44 13.50 2.96
N LEU A 472 5.44 14.56 3.79
CA LEU A 472 4.41 14.74 4.82
C LEU A 472 2.96 14.60 4.30
N PRO A 473 2.58 15.17 3.13
CA PRO A 473 1.21 15.03 2.63
C PRO A 473 0.81 13.58 2.37
N HIS A 474 1.77 12.76 1.89
CA HIS A 474 1.50 11.36 1.53
C HIS A 474 1.79 10.37 2.68
N LEU A 475 2.36 10.84 3.80
CA LEU A 475 2.91 9.99 4.86
C LEU A 475 1.85 9.11 5.54
N LYS A 476 0.59 9.56 5.62
CA LYS A 476 -0.53 8.73 6.11
C LYS A 476 -0.66 7.45 5.29
N VAL A 477 -0.71 7.58 3.96
CA VAL A 477 -0.83 6.45 3.03
C VAL A 477 0.42 5.57 3.08
N THR A 478 1.61 6.19 3.17
CA THR A 478 2.89 5.49 3.34
C THR A 478 2.89 4.60 4.60
N ILE A 479 2.44 5.13 5.75
CA ILE A 479 2.38 4.39 7.02
C ILE A 479 1.28 3.33 6.99
N ALA A 480 0.10 3.65 6.43
CA ALA A 480 -0.97 2.68 6.26
C ALA A 480 -0.53 1.51 5.36
N SER A 481 0.23 1.76 4.30
CA SER A 481 0.80 0.72 3.42
C SER A 481 1.73 -0.23 4.18
N PHE A 482 2.57 0.31 5.06
CA PHE A 482 3.44 -0.50 5.93
C PHE A 482 2.64 -1.41 6.87
N TRP A 483 1.61 -0.88 7.55
CA TRP A 483 0.77 -1.65 8.45
C TRP A 483 -0.15 -2.66 7.74
N THR A 484 -0.59 -2.34 6.53
CA THR A 484 -1.46 -3.20 5.70
C THR A 484 -0.67 -4.36 5.04
N ALA A 485 0.63 -4.18 4.77
CA ALA A 485 1.41 -5.16 4.02
C ALA A 485 1.42 -6.56 4.66
N GLY A 486 0.99 -7.59 3.93
CA GLY A 486 0.98 -8.98 4.41
C GLY A 486 -0.34 -9.44 5.04
N CYS A 487 -1.33 -8.56 5.15
CA CYS A 487 -2.71 -8.93 5.48
C CYS A 487 -3.54 -9.00 4.19
N TYR A 488 -4.43 -9.99 4.11
CA TYR A 488 -5.46 -10.09 3.08
C TYR A 488 -6.80 -9.73 3.73
N PHE A 489 -7.25 -8.50 3.51
CA PHE A 489 -8.39 -7.94 4.21
C PHE A 489 -9.72 -8.26 3.55
N ASP A 490 -10.73 -8.46 4.38
CA ASP A 490 -12.15 -8.29 4.03
C ASP A 490 -12.61 -6.89 4.43
N GLY A 491 -13.61 -6.34 3.73
CA GLY A 491 -14.15 -5.00 3.98
C GLY A 491 -13.32 -3.87 3.37
N GLU A 492 -13.55 -2.62 3.80
CA GLU A 492 -13.02 -1.41 3.15
C GLU A 492 -11.49 -1.38 2.95
N GLN A 493 -10.70 -1.97 3.87
CA GLN A 493 -9.23 -2.01 3.72
C GLN A 493 -8.77 -2.84 2.52
N ILE A 494 -9.64 -3.67 1.93
CA ILE A 494 -9.33 -4.39 0.70
C ILE A 494 -8.99 -3.41 -0.43
N ALA A 495 -9.66 -2.26 -0.50
CA ALA A 495 -9.42 -1.24 -1.52
C ALA A 495 -8.00 -0.68 -1.45
N LEU A 496 -7.47 -0.45 -0.25
CA LEU A 496 -6.06 -0.09 -0.07
C LEU A 496 -5.13 -1.26 -0.43
N SER A 497 -5.41 -2.46 0.10
CA SER A 497 -4.51 -3.60 -0.05
C SER A 497 -4.40 -4.13 -1.50
N GLU A 498 -5.45 -4.00 -2.30
CA GLU A 498 -5.45 -4.44 -3.71
C GLU A 498 -4.89 -3.36 -4.66
N SER A 499 -4.77 -2.13 -4.19
CA SER A 499 -4.16 -1.01 -4.92
C SER A 499 -2.64 -1.14 -5.00
N TRP A 500 -2.14 -2.10 -5.78
CA TRP A 500 -0.72 -2.45 -5.89
C TRP A 500 0.19 -1.28 -6.30
N PHE A 501 -0.28 -0.40 -7.18
CA PHE A 501 0.43 0.82 -7.61
C PHE A 501 0.43 1.92 -6.52
N THR A 502 -0.28 1.73 -5.39
CA THR A 502 -0.17 2.55 -4.17
C THR A 502 0.64 1.82 -3.09
N MET A 503 0.35 0.54 -2.88
CA MET A 503 0.99 -0.28 -1.85
C MET A 503 2.51 -0.40 -2.04
N TYR A 504 2.98 -0.80 -3.23
CA TYR A 504 4.42 -1.00 -3.45
C TYR A 504 5.21 0.31 -3.40
N PRO A 505 4.76 1.42 -4.05
CA PRO A 505 5.39 2.72 -3.87
C PRO A 505 5.34 3.24 -2.43
N GLY A 506 4.23 3.04 -1.72
CA GLY A 506 4.10 3.37 -0.30
C GLY A 506 5.14 2.63 0.56
N LEU A 507 5.43 1.36 0.26
CA LEU A 507 6.51 0.61 0.94
C LEU A 507 7.92 1.15 0.61
N VAL A 508 8.15 1.56 -0.65
CA VAL A 508 9.39 2.23 -1.06
C VAL A 508 9.57 3.55 -0.31
N GLU A 509 8.54 4.38 -0.30
CA GLU A 509 8.49 5.65 0.41
C GLU A 509 8.79 5.47 1.89
N PHE A 510 8.15 4.50 2.52
CA PHE A 510 8.37 4.16 3.92
C PHE A 510 9.84 3.86 4.19
N CYS A 511 10.45 2.97 3.39
CA CYS A 511 11.87 2.65 3.52
C CYS A 511 12.77 3.87 3.28
N LEU A 512 12.48 4.71 2.29
CA LEU A 512 13.29 5.89 1.99
C LEU A 512 13.18 6.98 3.06
N VAL A 513 11.98 7.24 3.58
CA VAL A 513 11.75 8.15 4.71
C VAL A 513 12.49 7.64 5.94
N TYR A 514 12.34 6.35 6.25
CA TYR A 514 13.01 5.72 7.38
C TYR A 514 14.54 5.84 7.28
N TYR A 515 15.13 5.53 6.13
CA TYR A 515 16.57 5.69 5.91
C TYR A 515 17.04 7.15 5.87
N SER A 516 16.19 8.08 5.41
CA SER A 516 16.48 9.51 5.50
C SER A 516 16.56 9.97 6.96
N LEU A 517 15.62 9.53 7.80
CA LEU A 517 15.67 9.79 9.24
C LEU A 517 16.92 9.16 9.87
N LEU A 518 17.25 7.89 9.55
CA LEU A 518 18.49 7.25 10.03
C LEU A 518 19.74 8.04 9.64
N ASN A 519 19.77 8.62 8.44
CA ASN A 519 20.87 9.47 8.00
C ASN A 519 20.98 10.75 8.83
N VAL A 520 19.85 11.41 9.13
CA VAL A 520 19.81 12.59 10.00
C VAL A 520 20.30 12.23 11.40
N PHE A 521 19.80 11.14 12.00
CA PHE A 521 20.27 10.65 13.31
C PHE A 521 21.76 10.30 13.30
N ALA A 522 22.25 9.62 12.26
CA ALA A 522 23.67 9.30 12.11
C ALA A 522 24.54 10.55 11.97
N LYS A 523 24.05 11.61 11.31
CA LYS A 523 24.75 12.91 11.26
C LYS A 523 24.80 13.59 12.62
N ILE A 524 23.68 13.65 13.34
CA ILE A 524 23.59 14.25 14.69
C ILE A 524 24.51 13.51 15.66
N THR A 525 24.47 12.18 15.64
CA THR A 525 25.29 11.32 16.52
C THR A 525 26.74 11.16 16.03
N ARG A 526 27.10 11.77 14.89
CA ARG A 526 28.43 11.67 14.25
C ARG A 526 28.90 10.24 14.05
N ARG A 527 28.00 9.38 13.56
CA ARG A 527 28.26 7.98 13.25
C ARG A 527 28.17 7.73 11.75
N ARG A 528 28.89 6.71 11.27
CA ARG A 528 28.82 6.23 9.88
C ARG A 528 28.13 4.88 9.84
N ILE A 529 27.01 4.82 9.13
CA ILE A 529 26.17 3.63 9.07
C ILE A 529 26.07 3.10 7.64
N THR A 530 25.93 1.79 7.53
CA THR A 530 25.74 1.12 6.24
C THR A 530 24.28 1.17 5.80
N ASP A 531 24.08 1.21 4.49
CA ASP A 531 22.80 1.14 3.78
C ASP A 531 22.51 -0.27 3.23
N MET A 532 23.32 -1.28 3.59
CA MET A 532 23.20 -2.64 3.05
C MET A 532 21.86 -3.32 3.35
N PHE A 533 21.19 -2.99 4.46
CA PHE A 533 19.91 -3.61 4.83
C PHE A 533 18.68 -2.99 4.13
N PHE A 534 18.88 -1.93 3.32
CA PHE A 534 17.79 -1.21 2.67
C PHE A 534 16.98 -2.13 1.75
N THR A 535 17.64 -2.79 0.81
CA THR A 535 16.96 -3.63 -0.19
C THR A 535 16.35 -4.90 0.40
N PRO A 536 17.03 -5.65 1.30
CA PRO A 536 16.40 -6.76 2.00
C PRO A 536 15.11 -6.36 2.73
N THR A 537 15.11 -5.19 3.39
CA THR A 537 13.95 -4.66 4.09
C THR A 537 12.79 -4.40 3.12
N LEU A 538 13.05 -3.63 2.07
CA LEU A 538 12.05 -3.33 1.05
C LEU A 538 11.52 -4.60 0.36
N ALA A 539 12.43 -5.50 -0.04
CA ALA A 539 12.08 -6.75 -0.71
C ALA A 539 11.23 -7.66 0.19
N LEU A 540 11.54 -7.76 1.48
CA LEU A 540 10.74 -8.56 2.41
C LEU A 540 9.35 -7.98 2.63
N LEU A 541 9.21 -6.65 2.72
CA LEU A 541 7.90 -5.99 2.80
C LEU A 541 7.07 -6.22 1.53
N CYS A 542 7.69 -6.08 0.36
CA CYS A 542 7.05 -6.37 -0.92
C CYS A 542 6.65 -7.85 -1.02
N LEU A 543 7.51 -8.76 -0.54
CA LEU A 543 7.25 -10.19 -0.51
C LEU A 543 6.07 -10.51 0.41
N LEU A 544 6.07 -9.98 1.64
CA LEU A 544 4.95 -10.13 2.60
C LEU A 544 3.63 -9.73 1.94
N HIS A 545 3.60 -8.57 1.27
CA HIS A 545 2.41 -8.13 0.55
C HIS A 545 2.02 -9.07 -0.61
N ARG A 546 3.00 -9.56 -1.39
CA ARG A 546 2.78 -10.48 -2.53
C ARG A 546 2.25 -11.85 -2.10
N ILE A 547 2.64 -12.31 -0.92
CA ILE A 547 2.25 -13.62 -0.35
C ILE A 547 1.11 -13.49 0.67
N ARG A 548 0.41 -12.35 0.74
CA ARG A 548 -0.65 -12.11 1.74
C ARG A 548 -1.74 -13.19 1.72
N VAL A 549 -2.19 -13.63 0.54
CA VAL A 549 -3.22 -14.67 0.39
C VAL A 549 -2.73 -16.02 0.92
N PRO A 550 -1.59 -16.59 0.43
CA PRO A 550 -1.11 -17.86 0.97
C PRO A 550 -0.67 -17.78 2.44
N LEU A 551 -0.31 -16.59 2.93
CA LEU A 551 0.01 -16.37 4.34
C LEU A 551 -1.25 -16.36 5.21
N ALA A 552 -2.32 -15.72 4.77
CA ALA A 552 -3.62 -15.74 5.44
C ALA A 552 -4.24 -17.13 5.43
N SER A 553 -4.10 -17.89 4.34
CA SER A 553 -4.55 -19.28 4.26
C SER A 553 -3.61 -20.27 4.99
N SER A 554 -2.46 -19.80 5.48
CA SER A 554 -1.54 -20.63 6.26
C SER A 554 -1.93 -20.60 7.74
N SER A 555 -1.71 -21.72 8.43
CA SER A 555 -1.85 -21.79 9.89
C SER A 555 -0.80 -20.98 10.66
N ALA A 556 0.09 -20.25 9.98
CA ALA A 556 1.12 -19.42 10.62
C ALA A 556 0.51 -18.20 11.34
N LEU A 557 -0.59 -17.66 10.82
CA LEU A 557 -1.33 -16.59 11.48
C LEU A 557 -2.43 -17.19 12.35
N SER A 558 -2.13 -17.34 13.64
CA SER A 558 -3.13 -17.75 14.63
C SER A 558 -4.38 -16.87 14.51
N SER A 559 -5.58 -17.46 14.61
CA SER A 559 -6.89 -16.78 14.53
C SER A 559 -7.30 -16.23 13.17
N VAL A 560 -6.61 -16.59 12.08
CA VAL A 560 -6.97 -16.21 10.71
C VAL A 560 -7.34 -17.46 9.91
N ASP A 561 -8.47 -17.44 9.22
CA ASP A 561 -9.03 -18.55 8.43
C ASP A 561 -8.79 -18.41 6.93
N GLY A 562 -7.89 -17.52 6.52
CA GLY A 562 -7.75 -17.06 5.14
C GLY A 562 -8.17 -15.61 4.93
N ARG A 563 -8.97 -15.05 5.86
CA ARG A 563 -9.54 -13.71 5.74
C ARG A 563 -9.28 -12.87 6.98
N VAL A 564 -8.84 -11.64 6.78
CA VAL A 564 -8.53 -10.71 7.87
C VAL A 564 -9.61 -9.64 7.94
N ALA A 565 -10.38 -9.59 9.02
CA ALA A 565 -11.40 -8.56 9.18
C ALA A 565 -10.79 -7.15 9.27
N THR A 566 -11.38 -6.19 8.54
CA THR A 566 -11.06 -4.77 8.69
C THR A 566 -11.36 -4.29 10.12
N LYS A 567 -10.40 -3.58 10.74
CA LYS A 567 -10.56 -2.98 12.08
C LYS A 567 -10.47 -1.46 12.10
N VAL A 568 -10.01 -0.84 11.02
CA VAL A 568 -9.96 0.62 10.86
C VAL A 568 -10.70 0.92 9.58
N HIS A 569 -11.78 1.67 9.69
CA HIS A 569 -12.65 2.02 8.55
C HIS A 569 -12.10 3.23 7.80
N SER A 570 -12.60 3.43 6.59
CA SER A 570 -12.25 4.52 5.68
C SER A 570 -12.49 5.88 6.32
N ALA A 571 -13.67 6.10 6.92
CA ALA A 571 -14.01 7.37 7.59
C ALA A 571 -13.06 7.68 8.75
N GLU A 572 -12.71 6.67 9.56
CA GLU A 572 -11.73 6.82 10.64
C GLU A 572 -10.36 7.26 10.07
N MET A 573 -9.92 6.67 8.95
CA MET A 573 -8.64 7.01 8.32
C MET A 573 -8.55 8.48 7.86
N GLU A 574 -9.66 9.06 7.39
CA GLU A 574 -9.71 10.46 6.99
C GLU A 574 -9.50 11.39 8.20
N ASP A 575 -10.17 11.07 9.32
CA ASP A 575 -10.15 11.86 10.56
C ASP A 575 -8.84 11.76 11.34
N LEU A 576 -8.08 10.67 11.18
CA LEU A 576 -6.83 10.46 11.92
C LEU A 576 -5.80 11.56 11.67
N GLN A 577 -5.06 11.96 12.69
CA GLN A 577 -3.87 12.79 12.52
C GLN A 577 -2.64 11.89 12.35
N LEU A 578 -1.58 12.44 11.73
CA LEU A 578 -0.33 11.71 11.55
C LEU A 578 0.27 11.22 12.88
N VAL A 579 0.10 12.00 13.96
CA VAL A 579 0.60 11.64 15.29
C VAL A 579 -0.07 10.39 15.84
N ASP A 580 -1.33 10.13 15.48
CA ASP A 580 -2.12 9.03 16.03
C ASP A 580 -1.51 7.67 15.67
N PHE A 581 -0.86 7.55 14.51
CA PHE A 581 -0.12 6.34 14.13
C PHE A 581 1.01 5.96 15.08
N PHE A 582 1.48 6.89 15.92
CA PHE A 582 2.59 6.69 16.85
C PHE A 582 2.17 6.64 18.32
N ILE A 583 1.02 7.25 18.66
CA ILE A 583 0.56 7.36 20.06
C ILE A 583 -0.68 6.51 20.38
N SER A 584 -1.41 6.06 19.36
CA SER A 584 -2.62 5.24 19.49
C SER A 584 -2.38 3.79 19.07
N ASP A 585 -3.44 2.98 19.15
CA ASP A 585 -3.45 1.59 18.71
C ASP A 585 -3.82 1.40 17.22
N VAL A 586 -3.93 2.50 16.45
CA VAL A 586 -4.28 2.48 15.02
C VAL A 586 -3.35 1.59 14.20
N GLY A 587 -2.03 1.69 14.40
CA GLY A 587 -1.06 0.89 13.65
C GLY A 587 -1.28 -0.63 13.83
N PRO A 588 -1.31 -1.13 15.08
CA PRO A 588 -1.74 -2.50 15.37
C PRO A 588 -3.10 -2.87 14.77
N ARG A 589 -4.12 -2.01 14.89
CA ARG A 589 -5.47 -2.26 14.33
C ARG A 589 -5.46 -2.36 12.81
N MET A 590 -4.69 -1.51 12.11
CA MET A 590 -4.47 -1.60 10.66
C MET A 590 -3.69 -2.85 10.24
N ASN A 591 -3.00 -3.51 11.17
CA ASN A 591 -2.42 -4.84 10.98
C ASN A 591 -3.34 -5.94 11.56
N ALA A 592 -4.63 -5.64 11.74
CA ALA A 592 -5.66 -6.47 12.36
C ALA A 592 -5.31 -7.05 13.74
N ASN A 593 -4.39 -6.43 14.47
CA ASN A 593 -3.78 -6.93 15.72
C ASN A 593 -3.09 -8.29 15.55
N LEU A 594 -2.59 -8.61 14.35
CA LEU A 594 -1.86 -9.85 14.08
C LEU A 594 -0.42 -9.73 14.61
N THR A 595 -0.23 -10.20 15.85
CA THR A 595 1.04 -10.08 16.60
C THR A 595 2.25 -10.59 15.84
N LEU A 596 2.13 -11.71 15.12
CA LEU A 596 3.24 -12.27 14.34
C LEU A 596 3.69 -11.32 13.23
N LEU A 597 2.76 -10.81 12.42
CA LEU A 597 3.07 -9.87 11.33
C LEU A 597 3.63 -8.56 11.86
N MET A 598 3.02 -8.03 12.92
CA MET A 598 3.52 -6.84 13.60
C MET A 598 4.96 -7.05 14.07
N THR A 599 5.24 -8.18 14.73
CA THR A 599 6.58 -8.51 15.23
C THR A 599 7.57 -8.63 14.08
N ILE A 600 7.24 -9.33 12.99
CA ILE A 600 8.11 -9.47 11.82
C ILE A 600 8.47 -8.09 11.25
N LYS A 601 7.48 -7.22 11.04
CA LYS A 601 7.69 -5.85 10.51
C LYS A 601 8.53 -4.99 11.44
N LEU A 602 8.24 -5.02 12.74
CA LEU A 602 8.98 -4.24 13.74
C LEU A 602 10.41 -4.75 13.92
N VAL A 603 10.63 -6.06 13.93
CA VAL A 603 11.97 -6.66 13.93
C VAL A 603 12.73 -6.25 12.67
N LEU A 604 12.08 -6.32 11.51
CA LEU A 604 12.68 -5.92 10.24
C LEU A 604 13.15 -4.47 10.28
N VAL A 605 12.29 -3.54 10.70
CA VAL A 605 12.66 -2.12 10.86
C VAL A 605 13.72 -1.96 11.96
N GLY A 606 13.59 -2.64 13.09
CA GLY A 606 14.54 -2.60 14.21
C GLY A 606 15.94 -3.07 13.86
N LEU A 607 16.09 -4.10 13.02
CA LEU A 607 17.40 -4.60 12.56
C LEU A 607 18.20 -3.53 11.82
N ASN A 608 17.52 -2.60 11.13
CA ASN A 608 18.16 -1.48 10.45
C ASN A 608 18.74 -0.42 11.41
N LEU A 609 18.40 -0.47 12.71
CA LEU A 609 19.02 0.37 13.75
C LEU A 609 20.36 -0.18 14.25
N LEU A 610 20.64 -1.48 14.07
CA LEU A 610 21.87 -2.10 14.56
C LEU A 610 23.14 -1.42 14.02
N PRO A 611 23.25 -1.07 12.72
CA PRO A 611 24.38 -0.28 12.22
C PRO A 611 24.60 1.01 13.00
N LEU A 612 23.53 1.71 13.41
CA LEU A 612 23.65 2.94 14.18
C LEU A 612 24.20 2.68 15.58
N VAL A 613 23.76 1.62 16.25
CA VAL A 613 24.20 1.25 17.61
C VAL A 613 25.67 0.84 17.62
N PHE A 614 26.11 0.03 16.65
CA PHE A 614 27.48 -0.51 16.59
C PHE A 614 28.47 0.38 15.84
N ALA A 615 28.01 1.41 15.12
CA ALA A 615 28.91 2.32 14.41
C ALA A 615 29.81 3.09 15.39
N PRO A 616 31.14 3.17 15.11
CA PRO A 616 32.05 3.93 15.94
C PRO A 616 31.70 5.43 15.91
N TYR A 617 31.75 6.05 17.08
CA TYR A 617 31.59 7.49 17.23
C TYR A 617 32.80 8.23 16.64
N ILE A 618 32.54 9.26 15.84
CA ILE A 618 33.59 10.14 15.31
C ILE A 618 33.81 11.28 16.32
N PRO A 619 34.96 11.32 17.03
CA PRO A 619 35.21 12.34 18.04
C PRO A 619 35.31 13.75 17.43
N PRO A 620 34.84 14.80 18.14
CA PRO A 620 35.10 16.17 17.77
C PRO A 620 36.62 16.42 17.77
N VAL A 621 37.14 17.04 16.72
CA VAL A 621 38.53 17.55 16.74
C VAL A 621 38.61 18.70 17.74
N LYS A 622 39.44 18.55 18.79
CA LYS A 622 39.54 19.47 19.94
C LYS A 622 40.11 20.86 19.63
N GLN A 623 40.63 21.10 18.42
CA GLN A 623 41.12 22.41 17.98
C GLN A 623 40.55 22.78 16.59
N PRO A 624 39.82 23.90 16.46
CA PRO A 624 39.30 24.36 15.17
C PRO A 624 40.39 24.90 14.22
N ASP A 625 41.56 25.29 14.73
CA ASP A 625 42.59 26.06 14.00
C ASP A 625 43.67 25.25 13.28
N THR A 626 43.60 23.91 13.27
CA THR A 626 44.47 23.11 12.38
C THR A 626 43.85 23.03 10.98
N GLU A 627 43.96 24.16 10.29
CA GLU A 627 43.76 24.48 8.87
C GLU A 627 42.99 23.43 8.04
N LEU A 628 41.73 23.75 7.68
CA LEU A 628 41.10 23.17 6.50
C LEU A 628 42.02 23.43 5.30
N LYS A 629 42.40 22.37 4.58
CA LYS A 629 43.27 22.47 3.40
C LYS A 629 42.49 22.07 2.14
N GLY A 630 42.94 22.58 0.99
CA GLY A 630 42.48 22.17 -0.33
C GLY A 630 40.96 22.16 -0.48
N VAL A 631 40.40 21.02 -0.86
CA VAL A 631 38.94 20.83 -1.06
C VAL A 631 38.11 21.16 0.17
N GLU A 632 38.60 20.90 1.38
CA GLU A 632 37.87 21.21 2.63
C GLU A 632 37.73 22.71 2.84
N ARG A 633 38.78 23.46 2.47
CA ARG A 633 38.78 24.93 2.51
C ARG A 633 37.90 25.51 1.41
N ALA A 634 38.02 24.99 0.19
CA ALA A 634 37.26 25.47 -0.95
C ALA A 634 35.74 25.27 -0.78
N LEU A 635 35.33 24.14 -0.20
CA LEU A 635 33.93 23.81 0.03
C LEU A 635 33.41 24.26 1.41
N ALA A 636 34.28 24.75 2.29
CA ALA A 636 33.97 25.05 3.70
C ALA A 636 33.37 23.84 4.45
N ILE A 637 33.89 22.64 4.20
CA ILE A 637 33.41 21.38 4.79
C ILE A 637 34.56 20.69 5.53
N ARG A 638 34.30 20.17 6.73
CA ARG A 638 35.23 19.29 7.46
C ARG A 638 34.80 17.83 7.27
N ALA A 639 35.28 17.18 6.20
CA ALA A 639 34.80 15.87 5.75
C ALA A 639 34.98 14.78 6.82
N SER A 640 36.03 14.88 7.64
CA SER A 640 36.29 13.95 8.75
C SER A 640 35.20 13.92 9.82
N ASN A 641 34.38 14.96 9.93
CA ASN A 641 33.36 15.08 10.98
C ASN A 641 31.94 14.81 10.48
N VAL A 642 31.79 14.49 9.19
CA VAL A 642 30.48 14.28 8.58
C VAL A 642 30.06 12.85 8.83
N GLY A 643 29.06 12.64 9.69
CA GLY A 643 28.35 11.36 9.85
C GLY A 643 27.37 11.09 8.69
N GLY A 644 26.52 10.08 8.86
CA GLY A 644 25.45 9.74 7.91
C GLY A 644 25.58 8.34 7.30
N LEU A 645 24.74 8.08 6.31
CA LEU A 645 24.75 6.84 5.51
C LEU A 645 25.97 6.76 4.59
N GLY A 646 26.44 5.54 4.38
CA GLY A 646 27.54 5.21 3.48
C GLY A 646 28.86 4.97 4.22
N CYS A 647 29.45 3.79 3.99
CA CYS A 647 30.72 3.38 4.56
C CYS A 647 31.82 3.44 3.50
N SER A 648 32.71 4.43 3.62
CA SER A 648 33.91 4.57 2.79
C SER A 648 35.02 5.25 3.59
N PRO A 649 36.31 4.96 3.32
CA PRO A 649 37.40 5.80 3.79
C PRO A 649 37.19 7.25 3.33
N VAL A 650 37.38 8.20 4.26
CA VAL A 650 37.14 9.61 3.97
C VAL A 650 38.22 10.19 3.06
N TYR A 651 39.47 9.88 3.38
CA TYR A 651 40.63 10.37 2.64
C TYR A 651 41.48 9.21 2.13
N ILE A 652 42.19 9.50 1.04
CA ILE A 652 43.37 8.77 0.62
C ILE A 652 44.54 9.32 1.43
N TYR A 653 45.27 8.42 2.07
CA TYR A 653 46.44 8.76 2.87
C TYR A 653 47.70 8.34 2.15
N GLY A 654 48.78 9.08 2.34
CA GLY A 654 50.12 8.62 2.01
C GLY A 654 51.09 8.81 3.16
N ASP A 655 52.27 8.24 3.00
CA ASP A 655 53.34 8.31 3.99
C ASP A 655 54.36 9.36 3.57
N GLU A 656 54.36 10.48 4.28
CA GLU A 656 55.42 11.47 4.20
C GLU A 656 56.24 11.39 5.49
N LYS A 657 57.52 11.01 5.38
CA LYS A 657 58.47 10.97 6.51
C LYS A 657 57.96 10.15 7.72
N GLY A 658 57.30 9.02 7.45
CA GLY A 658 56.78 8.12 8.49
C GLY A 658 55.53 8.63 9.22
N LYS A 659 54.91 9.72 8.74
CA LYS A 659 53.61 10.21 9.23
C LYS A 659 52.55 10.05 8.15
N ARG A 660 51.41 9.48 8.53
CA ARG A 660 50.24 9.31 7.67
C ARG A 660 49.59 10.66 7.39
N THR A 661 49.75 11.19 6.18
CA THR A 661 49.24 12.50 5.75
C THR A 661 48.01 12.35 4.85
N LYS A 662 47.06 13.28 4.96
CA LYS A 662 45.88 13.33 4.07
C LYS A 662 46.31 13.86 2.71
N ILE A 663 46.15 13.08 1.65
CA ILE A 663 46.51 13.47 0.28
C ILE A 663 45.31 14.04 -0.47
N ALA A 664 44.21 13.29 -0.47
CA ALA A 664 43.02 13.64 -1.25
C ALA A 664 41.74 13.15 -0.56
N LEU A 665 40.65 13.88 -0.76
CA LEU A 665 39.29 13.42 -0.48
C LEU A 665 38.94 12.32 -1.48
N ASN A 666 38.40 11.23 -0.95
CA ASN A 666 38.01 10.09 -1.77
C ASN A 666 36.82 10.45 -2.71
N SER A 667 36.82 9.89 -3.92
CA SER A 667 35.76 10.05 -4.92
C SER A 667 34.36 9.68 -4.41
N TYR A 668 34.23 8.63 -3.58
CA TYR A 668 32.93 8.30 -2.96
C TYR A 668 32.45 9.40 -2.01
N GLU A 669 33.35 9.94 -1.18
CA GLU A 669 32.98 11.02 -0.26
C GLU A 669 32.65 12.32 -0.99
N LEU A 670 33.34 12.60 -2.10
CA LEU A 670 33.03 13.75 -2.95
C LEU A 670 31.58 13.70 -3.42
N VAL A 671 31.16 12.55 -3.97
CA VAL A 671 29.80 12.29 -4.42
C VAL A 671 28.82 12.35 -3.26
N ARG A 672 29.14 11.71 -2.13
CA ARG A 672 28.31 11.72 -0.93
C ARG A 672 28.07 13.12 -0.37
N LEU A 673 29.06 14.00 -0.45
CA LEU A 673 28.94 15.42 -0.07
C LEU A 673 28.11 16.24 -1.06
N GLY A 674 27.69 15.63 -2.17
CA GLY A 674 26.80 16.22 -3.15
C GLY A 674 27.51 16.85 -4.35
N TYR A 675 28.74 16.44 -4.64
CA TYR A 675 29.55 17.03 -5.71
C TYR A 675 29.97 16.02 -6.78
N VAL A 676 30.08 16.49 -8.02
CA VAL A 676 30.57 15.73 -9.17
C VAL A 676 31.58 16.54 -9.97
N VAL A 677 32.50 15.85 -10.65
CA VAL A 677 33.43 16.48 -11.60
C VAL A 677 32.80 16.52 -12.98
N PHE A 678 32.66 17.72 -13.53
CA PHE A 678 32.07 18.01 -14.84
C PHE A 678 33.16 18.34 -15.86
N GLY A 679 33.17 17.60 -16.98
CA GLY A 679 34.15 17.74 -18.07
C GLY A 679 35.60 17.46 -17.69
N GLY A 680 35.85 16.91 -16.50
CA GLY A 680 37.19 16.86 -15.91
C GLY A 680 37.78 18.22 -15.51
N GLN A 681 37.04 19.32 -15.71
CA GLN A 681 37.53 20.70 -15.56
C GLN A 681 36.91 21.43 -14.37
N PHE A 682 35.69 21.08 -13.99
CA PHE A 682 34.95 21.77 -12.96
C PHE A 682 34.45 20.80 -11.90
N LEU A 683 34.39 21.25 -10.66
CA LEU A 683 33.68 20.60 -9.57
C LEU A 683 32.40 21.41 -9.32
N LEU A 684 31.25 20.75 -9.30
CA LEU A 684 29.96 21.39 -9.09
C LEU A 684 29.02 20.50 -8.27
N THR A 685 27.99 21.09 -7.68
CA THR A 685 27.00 20.36 -6.89
C THR A 685 26.02 19.60 -7.79
N PHE A 686 25.39 18.54 -7.28
CA PHE A 686 24.29 17.88 -7.99
C PHE A 686 23.18 18.87 -8.37
N ASP A 687 22.84 19.80 -7.47
CA ASP A 687 21.82 20.84 -7.76
C ASP A 687 22.21 21.69 -8.98
N ALA A 688 23.48 22.08 -9.10
CA ALA A 688 23.96 22.84 -10.26
C ALA A 688 23.97 21.98 -11.54
N TRP A 689 24.34 20.71 -11.41
CA TRP A 689 24.33 19.76 -12.53
C TRP A 689 22.91 19.52 -13.04
N ASP A 690 21.94 19.33 -12.15
CA ASP A 690 20.52 19.11 -12.49
C ASP A 690 19.99 20.27 -13.33
N VAL A 691 20.34 21.52 -12.98
CA VAL A 691 19.94 22.68 -13.77
C VAL A 691 20.59 22.64 -15.16
N ILE A 692 21.88 22.36 -15.26
CA ILE A 692 22.59 22.26 -16.55
C ILE A 692 21.97 21.18 -17.43
N MET A 693 21.69 19.99 -16.86
CA MET A 693 21.13 18.85 -17.58
C MET A 693 19.70 19.13 -18.06
N ASN A 694 18.83 19.66 -17.20
CA ASN A 694 17.44 19.96 -17.57
C ASN A 694 17.33 21.10 -18.60
N THR A 695 18.29 22.02 -18.64
CA THR A 695 18.31 23.13 -19.61
C THR A 695 19.05 22.81 -20.90
N ALA A 696 19.85 21.73 -20.93
CA ALA A 696 20.63 21.34 -22.10
C ALA A 696 19.83 21.24 -23.43
N PRO A 697 18.59 20.71 -23.48
CA PRO A 697 17.80 20.67 -24.71
C PRO A 697 17.38 22.05 -25.23
N LEU A 698 17.34 23.05 -24.35
CA LEU A 698 16.85 24.40 -24.61
C LEU A 698 17.99 25.41 -24.80
N ASN A 699 19.22 25.07 -24.38
CA ASN A 699 20.40 25.95 -24.46
C ASN A 699 20.72 26.45 -25.87
N GLN A 700 20.34 25.70 -26.92
CA GLN A 700 20.57 26.11 -28.32
C GLN A 700 19.46 27.02 -28.89
N ARG A 701 18.27 27.05 -28.27
CA ARG A 701 17.09 27.72 -28.85
C ARG A 701 16.65 28.96 -28.08
N HIS A 702 16.94 29.02 -26.79
CA HIS A 702 16.61 30.17 -25.96
C HIS A 702 17.81 30.53 -25.08
N HIS A 703 18.18 31.81 -25.05
CA HIS A 703 18.98 32.39 -23.96
C HIS A 703 18.15 32.29 -22.67
N LEU A 704 18.05 31.09 -22.12
CA LEU A 704 17.36 30.82 -20.88
C LEU A 704 18.07 31.57 -19.76
N TRP A 705 17.49 32.73 -19.43
CA TRP A 705 17.42 33.43 -18.15
C TRP A 705 18.76 33.62 -17.42
N ASN A 706 18.90 34.69 -16.63
CA ASN A 706 20.13 35.00 -15.88
C ASN A 706 20.51 33.97 -14.77
N TYR A 707 20.10 32.70 -14.90
CA TYR A 707 20.44 31.64 -13.99
C TYR A 707 21.95 31.38 -14.04
N ARG A 708 22.53 31.32 -12.84
CA ARG A 708 23.96 31.20 -12.65
C ARG A 708 24.26 30.00 -11.78
N VAL A 709 25.25 29.22 -12.18
CA VAL A 709 25.76 28.08 -11.44
C VAL A 709 27.14 28.41 -10.88
N ILE A 710 27.40 27.91 -9.67
CA ILE A 710 28.70 28.03 -9.02
C ILE A 710 29.51 26.80 -9.37
N VAL A 711 30.68 27.01 -9.97
CA VAL A 711 31.61 25.94 -10.34
C VAL A 711 32.99 26.22 -9.74
N PHE A 712 33.69 25.17 -9.33
CA PHE A 712 35.06 25.29 -8.86
C PHE A 712 36.02 24.72 -9.91
N PRO A 713 36.96 25.52 -10.45
CA PRO A 713 37.89 25.02 -11.45
C PRO A 713 38.81 23.96 -10.84
N LEU A 714 39.04 22.87 -11.56
CA LEU A 714 39.96 21.81 -11.20
C LEU A 714 41.28 21.99 -11.95
N ARG A 715 42.39 21.79 -11.25
CA ARG A 715 43.74 21.79 -11.83
C ARG A 715 44.43 20.49 -11.47
N GLU A 716 45.16 19.90 -12.41
CA GLU A 716 45.97 18.72 -12.09
C GLU A 716 47.21 19.14 -11.29
N LYS A 717 47.39 18.56 -10.10
CA LYS A 717 48.54 18.80 -9.22
C LYS A 717 48.94 17.49 -8.54
N ASP A 718 50.19 17.07 -8.77
CA ASP A 718 50.77 15.85 -8.20
C ASP A 718 49.98 14.56 -8.52
N GLY A 719 49.38 14.49 -9.72
CA GLY A 719 48.57 13.35 -10.16
C GLY A 719 47.15 13.30 -9.60
N TYR A 720 46.74 14.29 -8.80
CA TYR A 720 45.39 14.45 -8.29
C TYR A 720 44.75 15.75 -8.79
N ALA A 721 43.42 15.81 -8.82
CA ALA A 721 42.72 17.04 -9.14
C ALA A 721 42.67 17.96 -7.90
N ALA A 722 43.16 19.18 -8.00
CA ALA A 722 43.09 20.20 -6.96
C ALA A 722 41.98 21.21 -7.27
N VAL A 723 41.12 21.48 -6.29
CA VAL A 723 40.08 22.52 -6.41
C VAL A 723 40.73 23.90 -6.32
N GLY A 724 40.32 24.81 -7.20
CA GLY A 724 40.69 26.21 -7.10
C GLY A 724 40.10 26.87 -5.85
N ASP A 725 40.89 27.73 -5.21
CA ASP A 725 40.51 28.41 -3.96
C ASP A 725 39.32 29.37 -4.11
N ARG A 726 38.95 29.75 -5.34
CA ARG A 726 37.86 30.68 -5.63
C ARG A 726 36.83 30.02 -6.55
N PRO A 727 35.55 29.96 -6.14
CA PRO A 727 34.48 29.57 -7.04
C PRO A 727 34.32 30.59 -8.17
N ILE A 728 33.85 30.11 -9.31
CA ILE A 728 33.47 30.91 -10.47
C ILE A 728 31.96 30.82 -10.62
N VAL A 729 31.32 31.96 -10.86
CA VAL A 729 29.90 32.02 -11.19
C VAL A 729 29.78 32.05 -12.71
N CYS A 730 29.24 30.99 -13.29
CA CYS A 730 29.01 30.87 -14.73
C CYS A 730 27.51 31.01 -15.01
N ARG A 731 27.16 31.71 -16.08
CA ARG A 731 25.81 31.61 -16.65
C ARG A 731 25.68 30.26 -17.36
N LEU A 732 24.45 29.78 -17.57
CA LEU A 732 24.23 28.52 -18.29
C LEU A 732 24.72 28.56 -19.75
N ASP A 733 24.70 29.75 -20.37
CA ASP A 733 25.21 30.03 -21.72
C ASP A 733 26.70 30.43 -21.74
N ASP A 734 27.43 30.24 -20.65
CA ASP A 734 28.88 30.49 -20.62
C ASP A 734 29.61 29.48 -21.51
N THR A 735 30.41 29.98 -22.45
CA THR A 735 31.15 29.15 -23.44
C THR A 735 32.01 28.06 -22.78
N ARG A 736 32.44 28.28 -21.53
CA ARG A 736 33.20 27.30 -20.75
C ARG A 736 32.37 26.07 -20.39
N LEU A 737 31.07 26.25 -20.12
CA LEU A 737 30.14 25.16 -19.83
C LEU A 737 29.58 24.53 -21.11
N GLU A 738 29.31 25.34 -22.14
CA GLU A 738 28.78 24.88 -23.43
C GLU A 738 29.70 23.87 -24.14
N SER A 739 31.02 24.02 -23.96
CA SER A 739 32.01 23.10 -24.52
C SER A 739 32.01 21.70 -23.91
N ILE A 740 31.31 21.49 -22.79
CA ILE A 740 31.29 20.24 -22.03
C ILE A 740 29.91 19.56 -22.23
N PRO A 741 29.84 18.34 -22.76
CA PRO A 741 28.58 17.60 -22.83
C PRO A 741 27.96 17.44 -21.45
N PHE A 742 26.65 17.65 -21.30
CA PHE A 742 25.97 17.61 -19.98
C PHE A 742 26.14 16.25 -19.27
N TRP A 743 26.35 15.18 -20.03
CA TRP A 743 26.59 13.82 -19.52
C TRP A 743 28.07 13.53 -19.18
N ASP A 744 28.99 14.46 -19.38
CA ASP A 744 30.41 14.30 -19.04
C ASP A 744 30.69 14.52 -17.55
N ILE A 745 30.19 13.59 -16.73
CA ILE A 745 30.35 13.57 -15.27
C ILE A 745 31.20 12.40 -14.81
N ALA A 746 32.12 12.65 -13.87
CA ALA A 746 32.93 11.62 -13.22
C ALA A 746 33.10 11.93 -11.73
N ALA A 747 33.41 10.90 -10.95
CA ALA A 747 33.93 11.04 -9.60
C ALA A 747 35.44 10.73 -9.63
N GLN A 748 36.26 11.61 -9.05
CA GLN A 748 37.69 11.37 -8.94
C GLN A 748 38.18 11.93 -7.60
N PRO A 749 39.27 11.40 -7.02
CA PRO A 749 39.82 11.94 -5.79
C PRO A 749 40.30 13.38 -5.98
N VAL A 750 40.03 14.21 -4.98
CA VAL A 750 40.31 15.65 -5.03
C VAL A 750 41.25 16.04 -3.90
N LYS A 751 42.34 16.74 -4.22
CA LYS A 751 43.44 17.05 -3.30
C LYS A 751 42.96 17.83 -2.07
N CYS A 752 43.42 17.38 -0.90
CA CYS A 752 43.24 18.07 0.38
C CYS A 752 44.29 19.15 0.61
#